data_AF-B9WGT8-F1
#
_entry.id   AF-B9WGT8-F1
#
_cell.length_a   1.000
_cell.length_b   1.000
_cell.length_c   1.000
_cell.angle_alpha   90.00
_cell.angle_beta   90.00
_cell.angle_gamma   90.00
#
_symmetry.space_group_name_H-M   'P 1'
#
loop_
_entity.id
_entity.type
_entity.pdbx_description
1 polymer ?
#
loop_
_entity_poly.entity_id
_entity_poly.type
_entity_poly.pdbx_seq_one_letter_code
_entity_poly.pdbx_strand_id
1 'polypeptide(L)'
;MSDTTIMSFLFFFFFSRVVPNNTTRHDTTHTRGILLQWKDFINIYSILLLLLLLFLLLPSSFLFFFFFLLLLVHSNMFRQSKRRTAGRRNFEDNNNNNNNNNLDEPEISKYLNPSSLYNSRLSFYDLPPIQEITLEQFETWAIDRLKILIEIESCLARSKSLKEIESYIKPLLLKYLPLNPSPGLLSTTTTTIDSQSNNNYILERMKDHYSHFILRLVFCRNEELRKNFIKNETILFKIRYNLLQPKEQQEFIELNHHKLNWQYITSEEKIQLNQQLFNSSGNLIKNQFLLDGENLTNDQLKKFIMFKENFIKLPFEKISTNNLINNRSIYLFKGYGYLPSCLQLNLLSIEFNKILNDNLIKTFQTIPILEEDDRLLPLLNNLSKNFKNFQYEYEYDQNQINNNNNDNLNSDINAKSIITSKIINHYPLCAQNLQRNLIINSHLKYGGRQQLGLFLKGIGLNIDEAIKFWSYQFTKSNSLSLETFNKDYKYNIRHQYGLEGARINYKPWDCSIILSKPRPNYKNLEYHGCPYRDFNLDVLINNLNNMGITDQQDLNTIIDDVNKHDYTIACTRVFELTHEKQLKKIKEKNNNNNINSMMHINHPNLYFDRSRQLERSENKDKEVKVVSGGDGGVGGDGGDDDVSNE
;
A
#
# COMPACT_ATOMS: atom_id res chain seq x y z
N MET A 1 56.35 19.04 26.82
CA MET A 1 56.04 18.17 27.96
C MET A 1 54.87 18.81 28.69
N SER A 2 53.68 18.22 28.86
CA SER A 2 53.21 16.88 28.49
C SER A 2 51.70 16.78 28.77
N ASP A 3 50.87 16.72 27.73
CA ASP A 3 49.50 16.15 27.82
C ASP A 3 49.52 14.61 27.79
N THR A 4 50.67 14.02 27.43
CA THR A 4 50.90 12.58 27.37
C THR A 4 51.03 11.91 28.74
N THR A 5 51.37 12.67 29.79
CA THR A 5 51.52 12.15 31.15
C THR A 5 50.17 12.00 31.88
N ILE A 6 49.16 12.80 31.52
CA ILE A 6 47.83 12.73 32.14
C ILE A 6 47.03 11.54 31.58
N MET A 7 47.18 11.24 30.29
CA MET A 7 46.51 10.07 29.67
C MET A 7 47.10 8.73 30.11
N SER A 8 48.40 8.66 30.41
CA SER A 8 49.01 7.42 30.95
C SER A 8 48.54 7.11 32.38
N PHE A 9 48.26 8.13 33.20
CA PHE A 9 47.77 7.95 34.57
C PHE A 9 46.31 7.47 34.63
N LEU A 10 45.46 7.93 33.70
CA LEU A 10 44.08 7.48 33.59
C LEU A 10 43.96 6.04 33.05
N PHE A 11 44.87 5.62 32.18
CA PHE A 11 44.88 4.25 31.64
C PHE A 11 45.33 3.21 32.68
N PHE A 12 46.25 3.57 33.58
CA PHE A 12 46.74 2.66 34.63
C PHE A 12 45.73 2.45 35.78
N PHE A 13 44.90 3.46 36.06
CA PHE A 13 43.86 3.38 37.11
C PHE A 13 42.67 2.50 36.71
N PHE A 14 42.36 2.41 35.41
CA PHE A 14 41.26 1.58 34.91
C PHE A 14 41.61 0.07 34.89
N PHE A 15 42.89 -0.28 34.73
CA PHE A 15 43.32 -1.69 34.65
C PHE A 15 43.48 -2.39 36.01
N SER A 16 43.51 -1.65 37.13
CA SER A 16 43.71 -2.24 38.47
C SER A 16 42.42 -2.67 39.18
N ARG A 17 41.24 -2.58 38.53
CA ARG A 17 39.95 -2.82 39.20
C ARG A 17 39.11 -3.98 38.65
N VAL A 18 39.66 -4.79 37.74
CA VAL A 18 38.95 -5.98 37.19
C VAL A 18 39.82 -7.22 37.35
N VAL A 19 40.05 -7.62 38.60
CA VAL A 19 40.48 -8.98 38.95
C VAL A 19 39.72 -9.42 40.20
N PRO A 20 38.73 -10.31 40.12
CA PRO A 20 38.35 -11.15 41.23
C PRO A 20 39.18 -12.43 41.19
N ASN A 21 39.91 -12.65 42.28
CA ASN A 21 40.62 -13.87 42.62
C ASN A 21 39.65 -15.02 42.93
N ASN A 22 40.11 -16.23 42.56
CA ASN A 22 39.85 -17.54 43.20
C ASN A 22 38.45 -18.15 43.03
N THR A 23 38.23 -19.47 42.92
CA THR A 23 39.00 -20.72 42.72
C THR A 23 37.91 -21.80 42.76
N THR A 24 37.88 -22.76 41.82
CA THR A 24 37.67 -24.23 42.03
C THR A 24 37.09 -24.95 40.80
N ARG A 25 37.94 -25.78 40.18
CA ARG A 25 37.75 -27.17 39.68
C ARG A 25 36.63 -27.57 38.69
N HIS A 26 37.10 -28.26 37.62
CA HIS A 26 36.42 -29.19 36.68
C HIS A 26 35.45 -28.52 35.67
N ASP A 27 35.49 -28.68 34.34
CA ASP A 27 35.96 -29.76 33.46
C ASP A 27 36.50 -29.26 32.10
N THR A 28 37.35 -30.07 31.48
CA THR A 28 38.12 -29.80 30.26
C THR A 28 37.36 -30.14 28.97
N THR A 29 36.62 -29.19 28.38
CA THR A 29 36.23 -29.23 26.94
C THR A 29 36.02 -27.86 26.28
N HIS A 30 36.12 -26.74 27.01
CA HIS A 30 35.76 -25.41 26.49
C HIS A 30 36.95 -24.51 26.06
N THR A 31 38.19 -24.98 26.16
CA THR A 31 39.40 -24.16 25.99
C THR A 31 39.90 -24.02 24.54
N ARG A 32 39.42 -24.81 23.58
CA ARG A 32 39.84 -24.70 22.17
C ARG A 32 39.12 -23.61 21.36
N GLY A 33 37.86 -23.30 21.67
CA GLY A 33 37.10 -22.24 20.98
C GLY A 33 37.51 -20.82 21.39
N ILE A 34 37.86 -20.63 22.66
CA ILE A 34 38.25 -19.32 23.21
C ILE A 34 39.64 -18.91 22.69
N LEU A 35 40.59 -19.85 22.54
CA LEU A 35 41.91 -19.55 21.97
C LEU A 35 41.89 -19.16 20.48
N LEU A 36 40.87 -19.58 19.72
CA LEU A 36 40.69 -19.19 18.31
C LEU A 36 40.09 -17.77 18.18
N GLN A 37 39.05 -17.44 18.96
CA GLN A 37 38.47 -16.10 18.97
C GLN A 37 39.47 -15.01 19.41
N TRP A 38 40.37 -15.33 20.35
CA TRP A 38 41.40 -14.38 20.79
C TRP A 38 42.50 -14.16 19.75
N LYS A 39 42.82 -15.17 18.92
CA LYS A 39 43.79 -15.03 17.82
C LYS A 39 43.25 -14.14 16.70
N ASP A 40 41.96 -14.27 16.39
CA ASP A 40 41.30 -13.43 15.38
C ASP A 40 41.13 -11.98 15.87
N PHE A 41 40.83 -11.77 17.17
CA PHE A 41 40.80 -10.44 17.77
C PHE A 41 42.17 -9.74 17.76
N ILE A 42 43.25 -10.46 18.06
CA ILE A 42 44.61 -9.90 18.02
C ILE A 42 45.03 -9.56 16.59
N ASN A 43 44.65 -10.37 15.60
CA ASN A 43 44.94 -10.08 14.19
C ASN A 43 44.20 -8.84 13.69
N ILE A 44 42.92 -8.67 14.03
CA ILE A 44 42.12 -7.51 13.61
C ILE A 44 42.67 -6.22 14.25
N TYR A 45 43.04 -6.24 15.54
CA TYR A 45 43.64 -5.08 16.19
C TYR A 45 45.04 -4.77 15.68
N SER A 46 45.84 -5.80 15.35
CA SER A 46 47.16 -5.59 14.75
C SER A 46 47.06 -5.01 13.34
N ILE A 47 46.05 -5.40 12.56
CA ILE A 47 45.77 -4.82 11.22
C ILE A 47 45.24 -3.39 11.34
N LEU A 48 44.36 -3.11 12.32
CA LEU A 48 43.88 -1.76 12.58
C LEU A 48 45.03 -0.84 13.03
N LEU A 49 45.91 -1.31 13.90
CA LEU A 49 47.09 -0.56 14.36
C LEU A 49 48.07 -0.30 13.22
N LEU A 50 48.27 -1.28 12.32
CA LEU A 50 49.12 -1.13 11.14
C LEU A 50 48.53 -0.13 10.14
N LEU A 51 47.20 -0.15 9.94
CA LEU A 51 46.47 0.81 9.11
C LEU A 51 46.51 2.22 9.70
N LEU A 52 46.42 2.36 11.03
CA LEU A 52 46.48 3.64 11.73
C LEU A 52 47.90 4.23 11.71
N LEU A 53 48.94 3.38 11.81
CA LEU A 53 50.34 3.74 11.61
C LEU A 53 50.63 4.15 10.16
N LEU A 54 50.07 3.45 9.17
CA LEU A 54 50.15 3.83 7.75
C LEU A 54 49.45 5.17 7.47
N PHE A 55 48.35 5.46 8.15
CA PHE A 55 47.63 6.73 8.07
C PHE A 55 48.41 7.92 8.65
N LEU A 56 49.27 7.67 9.64
CA LEU A 56 50.10 8.69 10.28
C LEU A 56 51.41 8.97 9.54
N LEU A 57 51.85 8.07 8.64
CA LEU A 57 53.15 8.15 7.96
C LEU A 57 53.08 8.62 6.50
N LEU A 58 51.90 8.80 5.91
CA LEU A 58 51.76 9.22 4.51
C LEU A 58 51.36 10.71 4.39
N PRO A 59 52.06 11.51 3.56
CA PRO A 59 51.71 12.90 3.34
C PRO A 59 50.31 13.04 2.72
N SER A 60 49.59 14.07 3.14
CA SER A 60 48.16 14.35 2.87
C SER A 60 47.76 14.33 1.39
N SER A 61 48.71 14.41 0.45
CA SER A 61 48.50 14.29 -0.99
C SER A 61 48.21 12.86 -1.49
N PHE A 62 48.64 11.81 -0.77
CA PHE A 62 48.40 10.41 -1.16
C PHE A 62 47.02 9.89 -0.73
N LEU A 63 46.45 10.45 0.33
CA LEU A 63 45.12 10.13 0.84
C LEU A 63 44.01 10.47 -0.15
N PHE A 64 44.19 11.55 -0.93
CA PHE A 64 43.27 11.95 -1.98
C PHE A 64 43.28 10.97 -3.15
N PHE A 65 44.46 10.45 -3.50
CA PHE A 65 44.61 9.45 -4.57
C PHE A 65 43.99 8.10 -4.19
N PHE A 66 44.10 7.70 -2.92
CA PHE A 66 43.50 6.47 -2.41
C PHE A 66 41.97 6.55 -2.37
N PHE A 67 41.41 7.69 -1.97
CA PHE A 67 39.96 7.94 -2.03
C PHE A 67 39.42 7.97 -3.46
N PHE A 68 40.19 8.54 -4.40
CA PHE A 68 39.83 8.56 -5.82
C PHE A 68 39.91 7.16 -6.45
N LEU A 69 40.87 6.33 -6.05
CA LEU A 69 40.97 4.93 -6.48
C LEU A 69 39.82 4.08 -5.93
N LEU A 70 39.42 4.29 -4.66
CA LEU A 70 38.28 3.60 -4.04
C LEU A 70 36.96 4.00 -4.71
N LEU A 71 36.79 5.28 -5.07
CA LEU A 71 35.66 5.74 -5.89
C LEU A 71 35.68 5.18 -7.31
N LEU A 72 36.84 5.00 -7.93
CA LEU A 72 36.99 4.35 -9.24
C LEU A 72 36.71 2.85 -9.18
N VAL A 73 37.06 2.16 -8.10
CA VAL A 73 36.73 0.74 -7.88
C VAL A 73 35.24 0.57 -7.58
N HIS A 74 34.61 1.48 -6.81
CA HIS A 74 33.16 1.50 -6.61
C HIS A 74 32.39 1.83 -7.91
N SER A 75 32.95 2.70 -8.76
CA SER A 75 32.32 3.11 -10.03
C SER A 75 32.50 2.09 -11.16
N ASN A 76 33.59 1.32 -11.17
CA ASN A 76 33.84 0.27 -12.17
C ASN A 76 33.27 -1.11 -11.81
N MET A 77 32.67 -1.28 -10.63
CA MET A 77 31.96 -2.51 -10.26
C MET A 77 30.52 -2.60 -10.81
N PHE A 78 30.06 -1.58 -11.55
CA PHE A 78 28.83 -1.62 -12.36
C PHE A 78 29.17 -1.71 -13.85
N ARG A 79 29.77 -2.83 -14.27
CA ARG A 79 29.96 -3.12 -15.70
C ARG A 79 29.33 -4.46 -16.04
N GLN A 80 28.24 -4.37 -16.80
CA GLN A 80 27.47 -5.42 -17.46
C GLN A 80 28.19 -6.77 -17.59
N SER A 81 27.81 -7.75 -16.76
CA SER A 81 28.11 -9.16 -17.00
C SER A 81 26.95 -9.81 -17.76
N LYS A 82 27.26 -10.20 -19.00
CA LYS A 82 26.39 -10.97 -19.91
C LYS A 82 25.75 -12.17 -19.21
N ARG A 83 24.46 -12.41 -19.52
CA ARG A 83 23.69 -13.63 -19.23
C ARG A 83 24.56 -14.88 -19.30
N ARG A 84 24.81 -15.50 -18.15
CA ARG A 84 25.21 -16.91 -18.05
C ARG A 84 24.05 -17.67 -17.43
N THR A 85 23.40 -18.50 -18.24
CA THR A 85 22.49 -19.55 -17.78
C THR A 85 23.31 -20.57 -16.99
N ALA A 86 23.36 -20.41 -15.67
CA ALA A 86 23.85 -21.47 -14.78
C ALA A 86 22.67 -22.37 -14.42
N GLY A 87 22.81 -23.65 -14.77
CA GLY A 87 21.81 -24.68 -14.60
C GLY A 87 21.47 -24.94 -13.13
N ARG A 88 20.21 -25.30 -12.94
CA ARG A 88 19.61 -25.86 -11.72
C ARG A 88 20.52 -26.91 -11.09
N ARG A 89 20.90 -26.69 -9.83
CA ARG A 89 21.15 -27.74 -8.83
C ARG A 89 20.81 -27.14 -7.48
N ASN A 90 19.68 -27.57 -6.90
CA ASN A 90 19.50 -27.86 -5.48
C ASN A 90 18.01 -28.05 -5.20
N PHE A 91 17.59 -29.31 -5.23
CA PHE A 91 16.72 -30.02 -4.30
C PHE A 91 16.46 -31.38 -4.97
N GLU A 92 17.49 -32.24 -5.01
CA GLU A 92 17.26 -33.67 -5.23
C GLU A 92 17.02 -34.28 -3.84
N ASP A 93 15.87 -34.92 -3.71
CA ASP A 93 15.40 -35.62 -2.53
C ASP A 93 16.44 -36.64 -2.05
N ASN A 94 16.94 -36.42 -0.83
CA ASN A 94 17.72 -37.43 -0.13
C ASN A 94 16.76 -38.43 0.51
N ASN A 95 16.15 -39.27 -0.33
CA ASN A 95 15.44 -40.47 0.09
C ASN A 95 16.48 -41.49 0.60
N ASN A 96 16.90 -41.33 1.85
CA ASN A 96 17.62 -42.38 2.57
C ASN A 96 16.83 -42.78 3.81
N ASN A 97 16.23 -43.96 3.69
CA ASN A 97 15.74 -44.79 4.77
C ASN A 97 16.73 -44.75 5.95
N ASN A 98 16.30 -44.16 7.06
CA ASN A 98 16.77 -44.55 8.38
C ASN A 98 15.66 -44.29 9.39
N ASN A 99 15.07 -45.40 9.85
CA ASN A 99 14.24 -45.48 11.04
C ASN A 99 14.99 -44.85 12.22
N ASN A 100 14.56 -43.67 12.65
CA ASN A 100 14.73 -43.19 14.02
C ASN A 100 13.60 -42.22 14.32
N ASN A 101 12.67 -42.72 15.13
CA ASN A 101 11.55 -42.00 15.69
C ASN A 101 12.02 -40.83 16.56
N ASN A 102 11.19 -39.78 16.59
CA ASN A 102 11.25 -38.55 17.38
C ASN A 102 11.87 -37.33 16.68
N LEU A 103 11.09 -36.66 15.83
CA LEU A 103 11.00 -35.20 15.68
C LEU A 103 9.76 -34.83 14.81
N ASP A 104 8.77 -34.18 15.42
CA ASP A 104 7.71 -33.33 14.86
C ASP A 104 6.87 -33.81 13.63
N GLU A 105 6.04 -34.81 13.86
CA GLU A 105 5.07 -35.40 12.92
C GLU A 105 3.83 -34.53 12.49
N PRO A 106 3.39 -33.45 13.19
CA PRO A 106 2.16 -32.74 12.81
C PRO A 106 2.31 -31.61 11.77
N GLU A 107 3.53 -31.15 11.46
CA GLU A 107 3.72 -30.03 10.52
C GLU A 107 3.87 -30.49 9.06
N ILE A 108 4.57 -31.61 8.81
CA ILE A 108 4.79 -32.17 7.46
C ILE A 108 3.46 -32.66 6.86
N SER A 109 2.57 -33.22 7.69
CA SER A 109 1.25 -33.73 7.26
C SER A 109 0.31 -32.66 6.72
N LYS A 110 0.43 -31.39 7.15
CA LYS A 110 -0.36 -30.27 6.62
C LYS A 110 0.03 -29.86 5.21
N TYR A 111 1.31 -30.01 4.85
CA TYR A 111 1.79 -29.72 3.50
C TYR A 111 1.47 -30.84 2.50
N LEU A 112 1.32 -32.08 3.00
CA LEU A 112 0.97 -33.25 2.19
C LEU A 112 -0.49 -33.22 1.68
N ASN A 113 -1.38 -32.44 2.31
CA ASN A 113 -2.78 -32.27 1.90
C ASN A 113 -3.16 -30.77 1.78
N PRO A 114 -3.19 -30.18 0.58
CA PRO A 114 -3.58 -28.77 0.36
C PRO A 114 -4.95 -28.43 0.94
N SER A 115 -5.89 -29.39 0.92
CA SER A 115 -7.22 -29.25 1.50
C SER A 115 -7.19 -29.08 3.02
N SER A 116 -6.19 -29.63 3.72
CA SER A 116 -6.04 -29.50 5.18
C SER A 116 -5.38 -28.18 5.60
N LEU A 117 -4.53 -27.61 4.73
CA LEU A 117 -3.88 -26.32 4.96
C LEU A 117 -4.87 -25.16 4.82
N TYR A 118 -5.81 -25.30 3.89
CA TYR A 118 -6.81 -24.29 3.57
C TYR A 118 -8.19 -24.70 4.07
N ASN A 119 -8.34 -24.98 5.36
CA ASN A 119 -9.64 -25.33 5.94
C ASN A 119 -10.60 -24.13 6.04
N SER A 120 -10.08 -22.96 6.43
CA SER A 120 -10.85 -21.73 6.63
C SER A 120 -10.52 -20.66 5.58
N ARG A 121 -11.47 -19.75 5.33
CA ARG A 121 -11.27 -18.55 4.50
C ARG A 121 -10.27 -17.56 5.12
N LEU A 122 -10.17 -17.56 6.44
CA LEU A 122 -9.28 -16.69 7.21
C LEU A 122 -8.11 -17.52 7.75
N SER A 123 -6.92 -16.94 7.83
CA SER A 123 -5.70 -17.60 8.31
C SER A 123 -4.86 -16.65 9.17
N PHE A 124 -4.11 -17.22 10.11
CA PHE A 124 -3.04 -16.51 10.83
C PHE A 124 -1.70 -16.53 10.07
N TYR A 125 -1.64 -17.20 8.92
CA TYR A 125 -0.45 -17.31 8.06
C TYR A 125 0.77 -17.84 8.83
N ASP A 126 0.59 -18.98 9.49
CA ASP A 126 1.61 -19.59 10.36
C ASP A 126 2.68 -20.32 9.56
N LEU A 127 2.25 -21.09 8.56
CA LEU A 127 3.08 -22.00 7.81
C LEU A 127 3.55 -21.32 6.51
N PRO A 128 4.87 -21.26 6.23
CA PRO A 128 5.35 -20.68 4.99
C PRO A 128 4.91 -21.50 3.76
N PRO A 129 4.64 -20.86 2.62
CA PRO A 129 4.36 -21.57 1.38
C PRO A 129 5.58 -22.34 0.87
N ILE A 130 5.39 -23.59 0.43
CA ILE A 130 6.46 -24.48 -0.07
C ILE A 130 6.38 -24.73 -1.58
N GLN A 131 5.22 -24.54 -2.21
CA GLN A 131 5.04 -24.87 -3.62
C GLN A 131 5.67 -23.81 -4.53
N GLU A 132 6.16 -24.24 -5.69
CA GLU A 132 6.74 -23.35 -6.68
C GLU A 132 5.64 -22.55 -7.40
N ILE A 133 5.90 -21.26 -7.62
CA ILE A 133 5.03 -20.36 -8.39
C ILE A 133 5.84 -19.68 -9.50
N THR A 134 5.18 -19.24 -10.55
CA THR A 134 5.86 -18.48 -11.61
C THR A 134 6.23 -17.08 -11.13
N LEU A 135 7.23 -16.45 -11.75
CA LEU A 135 7.62 -15.07 -11.44
C LEU A 135 6.46 -14.08 -11.68
N GLU A 136 5.69 -14.32 -12.74
CA GLU A 136 4.51 -13.50 -13.07
C GLU A 136 3.42 -13.62 -11.99
N GLN A 137 3.17 -14.83 -11.47
CA GLN A 137 2.26 -15.04 -10.35
C GLN A 137 2.77 -14.36 -9.08
N PHE A 138 4.08 -14.45 -8.81
CA PHE A 138 4.73 -13.78 -7.68
C PHE A 138 4.46 -12.27 -7.70
N GLU A 139 4.68 -11.61 -8.84
CA GLU A 139 4.45 -10.17 -8.99
C GLU A 139 2.96 -9.84 -8.93
N THR A 140 2.14 -10.52 -9.72
CA THR A 140 0.70 -10.21 -9.84
C THR A 140 -0.02 -10.37 -8.51
N TRP A 141 0.24 -11.45 -7.77
CA TRP A 141 -0.41 -11.70 -6.48
C TRP A 141 0.03 -10.71 -5.41
N ALA A 142 1.30 -10.31 -5.41
CA ALA A 142 1.80 -9.25 -4.53
C ALA A 142 1.09 -7.93 -4.82
N ILE A 143 1.02 -7.53 -6.10
CA ILE A 143 0.39 -6.29 -6.56
C ILE A 143 -1.10 -6.25 -6.20
N ASP A 144 -1.82 -7.35 -6.39
CA ASP A 144 -3.26 -7.43 -6.09
C ASP A 144 -3.56 -7.23 -4.61
N ARG A 145 -2.79 -7.86 -3.71
CA ARG A 145 -2.90 -7.61 -2.26
C ARG A 145 -2.53 -6.17 -1.92
N LEU A 146 -1.48 -5.66 -2.55
CA LEU A 146 -0.98 -4.31 -2.32
C LEU A 146 -2.02 -3.23 -2.62
N LYS A 147 -2.76 -3.37 -3.73
CA LYS A 147 -3.86 -2.46 -4.10
C LYS A 147 -4.91 -2.35 -2.99
N ILE A 148 -5.23 -3.45 -2.32
CA ILE A 148 -6.18 -3.48 -1.22
C ILE A 148 -5.60 -2.77 0.01
N LEU A 149 -4.34 -3.03 0.36
CA LEU A 149 -3.69 -2.40 1.51
C LEU A 149 -3.51 -0.88 1.35
N ILE A 150 -3.19 -0.42 0.14
CA ILE A 150 -3.09 1.01 -0.19
C ILE A 150 -4.46 1.68 -0.04
N GLU A 151 -5.55 1.04 -0.47
CA GLU A 151 -6.87 1.62 -0.29
C GLU A 151 -7.29 1.70 1.18
N ILE A 152 -6.90 0.70 2.00
CA ILE A 152 -7.11 0.75 3.46
C ILE A 152 -6.36 1.95 4.06
N GLU A 153 -5.10 2.15 3.67
CA GLU A 153 -4.29 3.29 4.13
C GLU A 153 -4.88 4.63 3.72
N SER A 154 -5.36 4.73 2.47
CA SER A 154 -6.10 5.89 1.95
C SER A 154 -7.37 6.20 2.75
N CYS A 155 -8.16 5.17 3.09
CA CYS A 155 -9.37 5.38 3.87
C CYS A 155 -9.06 5.77 5.32
N LEU A 156 -8.01 5.21 5.90
CA LEU A 156 -7.53 5.61 7.23
C LEU A 156 -7.08 7.07 7.27
N ALA A 157 -6.34 7.51 6.26
CA ALA A 157 -5.86 8.88 6.19
C ALA A 157 -7.00 9.90 6.03
N ARG A 158 -8.09 9.48 5.37
CA ARG A 158 -9.35 10.25 5.30
C ARG A 158 -10.23 10.14 6.55
N SER A 159 -9.73 9.52 7.62
CA SER A 159 -10.43 9.37 8.90
C SER A 159 -11.80 8.67 8.79
N LYS A 160 -11.95 7.76 7.83
CA LYS A 160 -13.19 6.99 7.65
C LYS A 160 -13.42 5.97 8.76
N SER A 161 -14.69 5.73 9.07
CA SER A 161 -15.07 4.70 10.04
C SER A 161 -14.81 3.28 9.52
N LEU A 162 -14.67 2.28 10.40
CA LEU A 162 -14.43 0.88 9.99
C LEU A 162 -15.55 0.33 9.08
N LYS A 163 -16.81 0.69 9.35
CA LYS A 163 -17.96 0.27 8.52
C LYS A 163 -17.90 0.88 7.12
N GLU A 164 -17.47 2.13 7.01
CA GLU A 164 -17.20 2.76 5.72
C GLU A 164 -16.05 2.08 4.99
N ILE A 165 -14.91 1.87 5.65
CA ILE A 165 -13.76 1.16 5.06
C ILE A 165 -14.21 -0.21 4.53
N GLU A 166 -15.02 -0.94 5.29
CA GLU A 166 -15.57 -2.24 4.88
C GLU A 166 -16.36 -2.14 3.56
N SER A 167 -17.22 -1.13 3.40
CA SER A 167 -18.01 -0.95 2.18
C SER A 167 -17.15 -0.60 0.96
N TYR A 168 -16.06 0.13 1.14
CA TYR A 168 -15.10 0.44 0.07
C TYR A 168 -14.22 -0.76 -0.31
N ILE A 169 -13.82 -1.59 0.66
CA ILE A 169 -12.88 -2.70 0.43
C ILE A 169 -13.58 -3.96 -0.12
N LYS A 170 -14.85 -4.20 0.21
CA LYS A 170 -15.63 -5.35 -0.32
C LYS A 170 -15.52 -5.54 -1.84
N PRO A 171 -15.75 -4.53 -2.70
CA PRO A 171 -15.65 -4.72 -4.15
C PRO A 171 -14.21 -4.98 -4.63
N LEU A 172 -13.21 -4.40 -3.96
CA LEU A 172 -11.80 -4.64 -4.28
C LEU A 172 -11.38 -6.06 -3.91
N LEU A 173 -11.89 -6.60 -2.81
CA LEU A 173 -11.70 -8.01 -2.45
C LEU A 173 -12.28 -8.91 -3.52
N LEU A 174 -13.53 -8.68 -3.95
CA LEU A 174 -14.16 -9.50 -5.01
C LEU A 174 -13.37 -9.44 -6.33
N LYS A 175 -12.78 -8.30 -6.67
CA LYS A 175 -12.00 -8.12 -7.91
C LYS A 175 -10.60 -8.75 -7.84
N TYR A 176 -9.87 -8.52 -6.75
CA TYR A 176 -8.43 -8.83 -6.69
C TYR A 176 -8.08 -10.03 -5.80
N LEU A 177 -8.82 -10.27 -4.72
CA LEU A 177 -8.62 -11.38 -3.77
C LEU A 177 -9.97 -11.99 -3.34
N PRO A 178 -10.72 -12.62 -4.27
CA PRO A 178 -11.96 -13.30 -3.91
C PRO A 178 -11.65 -14.47 -2.98
N LEU A 179 -12.50 -14.66 -1.97
CA LEU A 179 -12.43 -15.77 -1.02
C LEU A 179 -13.82 -16.36 -0.88
N ASN A 180 -14.14 -17.31 -1.76
CA ASN A 180 -15.43 -17.98 -1.74
C ASN A 180 -15.53 -18.95 -0.54
N PRO A 181 -16.74 -19.13 0.03
CA PRO A 181 -16.96 -20.10 1.10
C PRO A 181 -16.59 -21.50 0.61
N SER A 182 -16.07 -22.35 1.52
CA SER A 182 -15.88 -23.76 1.18
C SER A 182 -17.24 -24.35 0.81
N PRO A 183 -17.37 -25.10 -0.30
CA PRO A 183 -18.54 -25.94 -0.49
C PRO A 183 -18.58 -26.88 0.72
N GLY A 184 -19.58 -26.69 1.57
CA GLY A 184 -19.72 -27.50 2.78
C GLY A 184 -19.81 -28.97 2.41
N LEU A 185 -19.42 -29.83 3.35
CA LEU A 185 -19.66 -31.28 3.39
C LEU A 185 -21.17 -31.61 3.48
N LEU A 186 -22.01 -30.89 2.74
CA LEU A 186 -23.47 -30.97 2.72
C LEU A 186 -23.96 -30.96 1.27
N SER A 187 -23.34 -31.77 0.42
CA SER A 187 -24.00 -32.35 -0.75
C SER A 187 -24.09 -33.84 -0.49
N THR A 188 -25.12 -34.26 0.24
CA THR A 188 -25.56 -35.67 0.31
C THR A 188 -26.40 -36.03 -0.92
N THR A 189 -26.06 -35.47 -2.08
CA THR A 189 -26.63 -35.90 -3.36
C THR A 189 -25.47 -36.30 -4.24
N THR A 190 -25.32 -37.61 -4.34
CA THR A 190 -24.61 -38.35 -5.38
C THR A 190 -24.87 -37.76 -6.76
N THR A 191 -24.02 -36.83 -7.18
CA THR A 191 -23.84 -36.42 -8.57
C THR A 191 -22.51 -35.70 -8.67
N THR A 192 -21.51 -36.38 -9.24
CA THR A 192 -20.30 -35.84 -9.88
C THR A 192 -19.96 -34.38 -9.52
N ILE A 193 -19.31 -34.18 -8.37
CA ILE A 193 -18.76 -32.86 -8.01
C ILE A 193 -17.59 -32.58 -8.96
N ASP A 194 -17.77 -31.63 -9.86
CA ASP A 194 -16.75 -31.18 -10.81
C ASP A 194 -15.45 -30.83 -10.07
N SER A 195 -14.39 -31.57 -10.36
CA SER A 195 -13.03 -31.38 -9.81
C SER A 195 -12.48 -29.97 -10.04
N GLN A 196 -13.06 -29.21 -10.99
CA GLN A 196 -12.72 -27.82 -11.26
C GLN A 196 -13.17 -26.85 -10.16
N SER A 197 -14.31 -27.09 -9.51
CA SER A 197 -14.83 -26.21 -8.45
C SER A 197 -14.00 -26.28 -7.16
N ASN A 198 -13.52 -27.48 -6.83
CA ASN A 198 -12.65 -27.72 -5.69
C ASN A 198 -11.25 -27.09 -5.87
N ASN A 199 -10.74 -27.08 -7.10
CA ASN A 199 -9.46 -26.44 -7.39
C ASN A 199 -9.54 -24.91 -7.29
N ASN A 200 -10.69 -24.30 -7.58
CA ASN A 200 -10.80 -22.85 -7.66
C ASN A 200 -10.68 -22.17 -6.27
N TYR A 201 -11.36 -22.66 -5.24
CA TYR A 201 -11.24 -22.06 -3.90
C TYR A 201 -9.85 -22.29 -3.26
N ILE A 202 -9.18 -23.40 -3.60
CA ILE A 202 -7.82 -23.67 -3.15
C ILE A 202 -6.87 -22.65 -3.76
N LEU A 203 -7.00 -22.37 -5.06
CA LEU A 203 -6.21 -21.34 -5.74
C LEU A 203 -6.46 -19.94 -5.18
N GLU A 204 -7.71 -19.60 -4.84
CA GLU A 204 -8.05 -18.34 -4.17
C GLU A 204 -7.33 -18.19 -2.82
N ARG A 205 -7.40 -19.23 -1.97
CA ARG A 205 -6.74 -19.25 -0.65
C ARG A 205 -5.22 -19.28 -0.78
N MET A 206 -4.70 -19.94 -1.81
CA MET A 206 -3.28 -19.97 -2.14
C MET A 206 -2.80 -18.58 -2.56
N LYS A 207 -3.52 -17.89 -3.44
CA LYS A 207 -3.21 -16.51 -3.83
C LYS A 207 -3.13 -15.59 -2.61
N ASP A 208 -4.09 -15.71 -1.70
CA ASP A 208 -4.12 -14.94 -0.45
C ASP A 208 -2.91 -15.25 0.45
N HIS A 209 -2.62 -16.53 0.63
CA HIS A 209 -1.52 -17.02 1.44
C HIS A 209 -0.15 -16.56 0.90
N TYR A 210 0.12 -16.79 -0.37
CA TYR A 210 1.39 -16.41 -0.99
C TYR A 210 1.56 -14.90 -1.04
N SER A 211 0.53 -14.15 -1.43
CA SER A 211 0.62 -12.68 -1.49
C SER A 211 0.97 -12.07 -0.12
N HIS A 212 0.44 -12.63 0.98
CA HIS A 212 0.81 -12.20 2.32
C HIS A 212 2.31 -12.42 2.61
N PHE A 213 2.84 -13.62 2.35
CA PHE A 213 4.25 -13.93 2.58
C PHE A 213 5.20 -13.15 1.67
N ILE A 214 4.82 -12.92 0.41
CA ILE A 214 5.60 -12.10 -0.51
C ILE A 214 5.72 -10.67 0.01
N LEU A 215 4.62 -10.08 0.50
CA LEU A 215 4.67 -8.73 1.07
C LEU A 215 5.44 -8.67 2.40
N ARG A 216 5.52 -9.76 3.19
CA ARG A 216 6.41 -9.82 4.36
C ARG A 216 7.86 -9.56 3.96
N LEU A 217 8.34 -10.15 2.86
CA LEU A 217 9.71 -9.95 2.36
C LEU A 217 9.96 -8.48 1.97
N VAL A 218 8.96 -7.82 1.38
CA VAL A 218 9.07 -6.41 0.94
C VAL A 218 9.10 -5.46 2.15
N PHE A 219 8.18 -5.63 3.09
CA PHE A 219 7.93 -4.64 4.15
C PHE A 219 8.71 -4.83 5.44
N CYS A 220 9.37 -5.98 5.64
CA CYS A 220 10.14 -6.19 6.86
C CYS A 220 11.45 -5.38 6.94
N ARG A 221 11.90 -4.76 5.83
CA ARG A 221 13.18 -4.03 5.74
C ARG A 221 13.23 -2.72 6.54
N ASN A 222 12.13 -1.98 6.61
CA ASN A 222 12.07 -0.69 7.32
C ASN A 222 11.04 -0.79 8.46
N GLU A 223 11.37 -0.25 9.62
CA GLU A 223 10.46 -0.22 10.78
C GLU A 223 9.16 0.53 10.50
N GLU A 224 9.20 1.65 9.78
CA GLU A 224 8.00 2.41 9.40
C GLU A 224 7.09 1.58 8.48
N LEU A 225 7.70 0.91 7.50
CA LEU A 225 6.99 0.02 6.58
C LEU A 225 6.40 -1.19 7.31
N ARG A 226 7.12 -1.78 8.28
CA ARG A 226 6.59 -2.84 9.14
C ARG A 226 5.36 -2.38 9.91
N LYS A 227 5.44 -1.24 10.59
CA LYS A 227 4.33 -0.69 11.38
C LYS A 227 3.10 -0.43 10.50
N ASN A 228 3.29 0.18 9.33
CA ASN A 228 2.19 0.44 8.39
C ASN A 228 1.60 -0.86 7.82
N PHE A 229 2.44 -1.81 7.42
CA PHE A 229 1.99 -3.11 6.92
C PHE A 229 1.18 -3.87 7.97
N ILE A 230 1.69 -3.97 9.21
CA ILE A 230 0.99 -4.62 10.33
C ILE A 230 -0.37 -3.94 10.57
N LYS A 231 -0.42 -2.60 10.59
CA LYS A 231 -1.65 -1.83 10.81
C LYS A 231 -2.69 -2.12 9.72
N ASN A 232 -2.31 -2.00 8.45
CA ASN A 232 -3.21 -2.19 7.32
C ASN A 232 -3.70 -3.65 7.22
N GLU A 233 -2.79 -4.60 7.44
CA GLU A 233 -3.08 -6.04 7.41
C GLU A 233 -4.01 -6.45 8.57
N THR A 234 -3.84 -5.86 9.76
CA THR A 234 -4.74 -6.08 10.91
C THR A 234 -6.15 -5.59 10.62
N ILE A 235 -6.29 -4.46 9.89
CA ILE A 235 -7.61 -3.95 9.48
C ILE A 235 -8.23 -4.84 8.41
N LEU A 236 -7.45 -5.31 7.44
CA LEU A 236 -7.90 -6.28 6.45
C LEU A 236 -8.41 -7.56 7.12
N PHE A 237 -7.71 -8.05 8.14
CA PHE A 237 -8.14 -9.19 8.96
C PHE A 237 -9.50 -8.91 9.64
N LYS A 238 -9.67 -7.73 10.27
CA LYS A 238 -10.95 -7.34 10.91
C LYS A 238 -12.10 -7.32 9.91
N ILE A 239 -11.89 -6.70 8.74
CA ILE A 239 -12.89 -6.63 7.66
C ILE A 239 -13.27 -8.03 7.20
N ARG A 240 -12.30 -8.91 6.95
CA ARG A 240 -12.56 -10.28 6.50
C ARG A 240 -13.29 -11.10 7.54
N TYR A 241 -12.98 -10.93 8.82
CA TYR A 241 -13.66 -11.61 9.90
C TYR A 241 -15.14 -11.19 10.01
N ASN A 242 -15.44 -9.89 9.88
CA ASN A 242 -16.82 -9.39 9.85
C ASN A 242 -17.63 -9.90 8.64
N LEU A 243 -16.95 -10.21 7.53
CA LEU A 243 -17.54 -10.79 6.33
C LEU A 243 -17.77 -12.31 6.41
N LEU A 244 -17.31 -12.99 7.46
CA LEU A 244 -17.58 -14.42 7.69
C LEU A 244 -18.98 -14.62 8.25
N GLN A 245 -19.58 -15.76 7.94
CA GLN A 245 -20.81 -16.15 8.63
C GLN A 245 -20.53 -16.55 10.08
N PRO A 246 -21.51 -16.40 11.01
CA PRO A 246 -21.31 -16.74 12.42
C PRO A 246 -20.82 -18.18 12.66
N LYS A 247 -21.25 -19.13 11.81
CA LYS A 247 -20.77 -20.52 11.85
C LYS A 247 -19.29 -20.64 11.48
N GLU A 248 -18.86 -19.99 10.40
CA GLU A 248 -17.46 -19.98 9.97
C GLU A 248 -16.55 -19.28 10.99
N GLN A 249 -17.06 -18.26 11.69
CA GLN A 249 -16.35 -17.60 12.78
C GLN A 249 -16.10 -18.56 13.96
N GLN A 250 -17.09 -19.37 14.33
CA GLN A 250 -16.94 -20.39 15.37
C GLN A 250 -15.93 -21.46 14.95
N GLU A 251 -16.06 -22.00 13.74
CA GLU A 251 -15.11 -22.98 13.17
C GLU A 251 -13.67 -22.45 13.17
N PHE A 252 -13.46 -21.19 12.81
CA PHE A 252 -12.14 -20.57 12.83
C PHE A 252 -11.52 -20.50 14.24
N ILE A 253 -12.34 -20.27 15.27
CA ILE A 253 -11.88 -20.21 16.67
C ILE A 253 -11.55 -21.60 17.18
N GLU A 254 -12.40 -22.59 16.88
CA GLU A 254 -12.17 -23.99 17.23
C GLU A 254 -10.86 -24.52 16.63
N LEU A 255 -10.62 -24.25 15.35
CA LEU A 255 -9.37 -24.61 14.67
C LEU A 255 -8.13 -23.99 15.32
N ASN A 256 -8.26 -22.78 15.87
CA ASN A 256 -7.14 -22.02 16.46
C ASN A 256 -7.17 -22.01 18.00
N HIS A 257 -7.97 -22.87 18.64
CA HIS A 257 -8.16 -22.87 20.09
C HIS A 257 -6.84 -22.99 20.87
N HIS A 258 -5.89 -23.78 20.35
CA HIS A 258 -4.56 -23.98 20.94
C HIS A 258 -3.72 -22.69 21.07
N LYS A 259 -3.94 -21.70 20.21
CA LYS A 259 -3.22 -20.40 20.29
C LYS A 259 -3.93 -19.41 21.19
N LEU A 260 -5.24 -19.53 21.23
CA LEU A 260 -6.10 -18.51 21.79
C LEU A 260 -6.20 -18.67 23.32
N ASN A 261 -6.13 -19.88 23.88
CA ASN A 261 -6.34 -20.13 25.32
C ASN A 261 -7.67 -19.54 25.82
N TRP A 262 -8.69 -19.58 24.98
CA TRP A 262 -10.02 -19.01 25.25
C TRP A 262 -10.95 -20.10 25.74
N GLN A 263 -11.73 -19.81 26.78
CA GLN A 263 -12.77 -20.72 27.24
C GLN A 263 -14.09 -19.95 27.33
N TYR A 264 -15.12 -20.43 26.64
CA TYR A 264 -16.46 -19.88 26.83
C TYR A 264 -17.01 -20.31 28.19
N ILE A 265 -17.63 -19.38 28.91
CA ILE A 265 -18.24 -19.70 30.21
C ILE A 265 -19.52 -20.52 30.03
N THR A 266 -19.83 -21.36 31.02
CA THR A 266 -21.09 -22.10 31.05
C THR A 266 -22.25 -21.17 31.44
N SER A 267 -23.48 -21.58 31.11
CA SER A 267 -24.69 -20.87 31.50
C SER A 267 -24.82 -20.73 33.03
N GLU A 268 -24.32 -21.72 33.79
CA GLU A 268 -24.32 -21.70 35.25
C GLU A 268 -23.39 -20.63 35.82
N GLU A 269 -22.13 -20.58 35.36
CA GLU A 269 -21.14 -19.56 35.77
C GLU A 269 -21.63 -18.16 35.39
N LYS A 270 -22.30 -18.04 34.23
CA LYS A 270 -22.91 -16.80 33.77
C LYS A 270 -24.04 -16.31 34.68
N ILE A 271 -24.91 -17.20 35.17
CA ILE A 271 -25.99 -16.84 36.09
C ILE A 271 -25.41 -16.34 37.41
N GLN A 272 -24.38 -17.01 37.93
CA GLN A 272 -23.73 -16.63 39.19
C GLN A 272 -23.08 -15.24 39.11
N LEU A 273 -22.42 -14.91 37.99
CA LEU A 273 -21.68 -13.66 37.81
C LEU A 273 -22.51 -12.54 37.14
N ASN A 274 -23.79 -12.75 36.85
CA ASN A 274 -24.61 -11.89 35.99
C ASN A 274 -24.57 -10.40 36.40
N GLN A 275 -24.75 -10.08 37.69
CA GLN A 275 -24.74 -8.69 38.18
C GLN A 275 -23.38 -8.02 37.94
N GLN A 276 -22.28 -8.75 38.11
CA GLN A 276 -20.92 -8.23 37.97
C GLN A 276 -20.54 -8.07 36.50
N LEU A 277 -20.96 -9.02 35.64
CA LEU A 277 -20.82 -8.93 34.19
C LEU A 277 -21.60 -7.73 33.64
N PHE A 278 -22.83 -7.50 34.13
CA PHE A 278 -23.62 -6.32 33.76
C PHE A 278 -22.93 -5.01 34.18
N ASN A 279 -22.45 -4.92 35.42
CA ASN A 279 -21.84 -3.70 35.95
C ASN A 279 -20.53 -3.32 35.21
N SER A 280 -19.77 -4.31 34.75
CA SER A 280 -18.52 -4.09 34.01
C SER A 280 -18.75 -3.88 32.51
N SER A 281 -19.51 -4.77 31.87
CA SER A 281 -19.61 -4.87 30.42
C SER A 281 -20.82 -4.14 29.85
N GLY A 282 -21.80 -3.79 30.70
CA GLY A 282 -23.10 -3.28 30.27
C GLY A 282 -23.02 -1.96 29.52
N ASN A 283 -22.17 -1.03 29.97
CA ASN A 283 -21.99 0.26 29.29
C ASN A 283 -21.38 0.10 27.89
N LEU A 284 -20.45 -0.85 27.72
CA LEU A 284 -19.82 -1.11 26.43
C LEU A 284 -20.83 -1.66 25.43
N ILE A 285 -21.60 -2.66 25.85
CA ILE A 285 -22.65 -3.27 25.04
C ILE A 285 -23.71 -2.23 24.69
N LYS A 286 -24.12 -1.40 25.67
CA LYS A 286 -25.09 -0.31 25.44
C LYS A 286 -24.61 0.67 24.38
N ASN A 287 -23.35 1.10 24.45
CA ASN A 287 -22.76 2.01 23.48
C ASN A 287 -22.70 1.41 22.07
N GLN A 288 -22.49 0.10 21.96
CA GLN A 288 -22.51 -0.59 20.66
C GLN A 288 -23.92 -0.59 20.05
N PHE A 289 -24.95 -0.90 20.82
CA PHE A 289 -26.34 -0.83 20.35
C PHE A 289 -26.78 0.59 19.98
N LEU A 290 -26.34 1.59 20.76
CA LEU A 290 -26.52 3.01 20.45
C LEU A 290 -25.95 3.38 19.07
N LEU A 291 -24.76 2.86 18.72
CA LEU A 291 -24.14 3.07 17.41
C LEU A 291 -24.89 2.38 16.27
N ASP A 292 -25.63 1.32 16.57
CA ASP A 292 -26.49 0.62 15.62
C ASP A 292 -27.92 1.19 15.56
N GLY A 293 -28.19 2.26 16.32
CA GLY A 293 -29.48 2.98 16.33
C GLY A 293 -30.50 2.45 17.32
N GLU A 294 -30.13 1.47 18.16
CA GLU A 294 -31.03 0.87 19.16
C GLU A 294 -30.75 1.41 20.57
N ASN A 295 -31.78 2.02 21.19
CA ASN A 295 -31.73 2.46 22.59
C ASN A 295 -32.33 1.40 23.51
N LEU A 296 -31.47 0.59 24.13
CA LEU A 296 -31.91 -0.43 25.09
C LEU A 296 -32.06 0.15 26.50
N THR A 297 -33.18 -0.17 27.15
CA THR A 297 -33.35 0.05 28.59
C THR A 297 -32.46 -0.90 29.39
N ASN A 298 -32.14 -0.54 30.64
CA ASN A 298 -31.24 -1.34 31.48
C ASN A 298 -31.77 -2.78 31.69
N ASP A 299 -33.09 -2.98 31.74
CA ASP A 299 -33.69 -4.30 31.92
C ASP A 299 -33.67 -5.15 30.65
N GLN A 300 -33.84 -4.53 29.48
CA GLN A 300 -33.64 -5.19 28.20
C GLN A 300 -32.17 -5.62 28.02
N LEU A 301 -31.23 -4.77 28.46
CA LEU A 301 -29.80 -5.04 28.38
C LEU A 301 -29.38 -6.19 29.32
N LYS A 302 -29.94 -6.27 30.54
CA LYS A 302 -29.74 -7.41 31.44
C LYS A 302 -30.23 -8.72 30.81
N LYS A 303 -31.41 -8.71 30.20
CA LYS A 303 -31.95 -9.89 29.49
C LYS A 303 -31.07 -10.26 28.30
N PHE A 304 -30.59 -9.29 27.53
CA PHE A 304 -29.69 -9.53 26.42
C PHE A 304 -28.38 -10.19 26.87
N ILE A 305 -27.73 -9.63 27.88
CA ILE A 305 -26.49 -10.17 28.45
C ILE A 305 -26.72 -11.60 28.93
N MET A 306 -27.84 -11.87 29.61
CA MET A 306 -28.15 -13.18 30.16
C MET A 306 -28.43 -14.24 29.08
N PHE A 307 -29.23 -13.92 28.06
CA PHE A 307 -29.73 -14.93 27.11
C PHE A 307 -29.00 -14.97 25.76
N LYS A 308 -28.39 -13.87 25.32
CA LYS A 308 -27.80 -13.76 23.97
C LYS A 308 -26.30 -13.58 23.96
N GLU A 309 -25.74 -12.77 24.87
CA GLU A 309 -24.30 -12.46 24.84
C GLU A 309 -23.46 -13.57 25.47
N ASN A 310 -22.46 -14.10 24.76
CA ASN A 310 -21.51 -15.06 25.34
C ASN A 310 -20.33 -14.33 25.97
N PHE A 311 -19.69 -14.97 26.95
CA PHE A 311 -18.49 -14.45 27.60
C PHE A 311 -17.32 -15.43 27.48
N ILE A 312 -16.15 -14.87 27.23
CA ILE A 312 -14.88 -15.54 27.09
C ILE A 312 -14.09 -15.33 28.38
N LYS A 313 -13.68 -16.42 29.00
CA LYS A 313 -12.81 -16.47 30.17
C LYS A 313 -11.35 -16.55 29.73
N LEU A 314 -10.54 -15.65 30.25
CA LEU A 314 -9.11 -15.54 29.93
C LEU A 314 -8.27 -15.37 31.20
N PRO A 315 -7.05 -15.92 31.24
CA PRO A 315 -6.11 -15.59 32.31
C PRO A 315 -5.78 -14.09 32.34
N PHE A 316 -5.69 -13.50 33.53
CA PHE A 316 -5.44 -12.07 33.72
C PHE A 316 -4.18 -11.57 33.00
N GLU A 317 -3.11 -12.37 32.98
CA GLU A 317 -1.83 -12.03 32.34
C GLU A 317 -2.02 -11.65 30.86
N LYS A 318 -2.79 -12.47 30.11
CA LYS A 318 -3.11 -12.23 28.70
C LYS A 318 -3.96 -10.98 28.49
N ILE A 319 -4.85 -10.67 29.43
CA ILE A 319 -5.70 -9.48 29.34
C ILE A 319 -4.86 -8.21 29.60
N SER A 320 -3.95 -8.29 30.58
CA SER A 320 -3.05 -7.19 30.94
C SER A 320 -2.08 -6.86 29.80
N THR A 321 -1.50 -7.86 29.14
CA THR A 321 -0.59 -7.61 28.00
C THR A 321 -1.29 -6.98 26.79
N ASN A 322 -2.60 -7.18 26.68
CA ASN A 322 -3.40 -6.72 25.54
C ASN A 322 -4.06 -5.34 25.79
N ASN A 323 -3.73 -4.66 26.90
CA ASN A 323 -4.27 -3.34 27.29
C ASN A 323 -5.80 -3.25 27.34
N LEU A 324 -6.50 -4.38 27.46
CA LEU A 324 -7.96 -4.42 27.45
C LEU A 324 -8.59 -3.96 28.78
N ILE A 325 -7.77 -3.74 29.81
CA ILE A 325 -8.19 -3.36 31.18
C ILE A 325 -8.55 -1.86 31.27
N ASN A 326 -7.96 -1.01 30.41
CA ASN A 326 -8.00 0.45 30.55
C ASN A 326 -9.42 1.03 30.59
N ASN A 327 -10.37 0.40 29.89
CA ASN A 327 -11.74 0.89 29.80
C ASN A 327 -12.67 0.38 30.93
N ARG A 328 -12.15 -0.42 31.87
CA ARG A 328 -12.93 -1.09 32.95
C ARG A 328 -14.14 -1.86 32.43
N SER A 329 -14.09 -2.32 31.19
CA SER A 329 -15.18 -3.02 30.50
C SER A 329 -15.13 -4.54 30.67
N ILE A 330 -14.27 -5.04 31.56
CA ILE A 330 -13.97 -6.46 31.77
C ILE A 330 -14.13 -6.75 33.24
N TYR A 331 -14.83 -7.82 33.56
CA TYR A 331 -14.93 -8.30 34.93
C TYR A 331 -13.72 -9.17 35.27
N LEU A 332 -13.06 -8.92 36.40
CA LEU A 332 -11.92 -9.70 36.88
C LEU A 332 -12.30 -10.46 38.14
N PHE A 333 -12.05 -11.77 38.17
CA PHE A 333 -12.31 -12.64 39.31
C PHE A 333 -11.31 -13.79 39.41
N LYS A 334 -10.70 -13.95 40.60
CA LYS A 334 -9.75 -15.02 40.93
C LYS A 334 -8.64 -15.24 39.88
N GLY A 335 -8.07 -14.16 39.34
CA GLY A 335 -6.98 -14.24 38.35
C GLY A 335 -7.44 -14.51 36.91
N TYR A 336 -8.75 -14.53 36.66
CA TYR A 336 -9.34 -14.59 35.33
C TYR A 336 -10.08 -13.30 35.02
N GLY A 337 -10.19 -12.95 33.75
CA GLY A 337 -11.11 -11.93 33.28
C GLY A 337 -12.13 -12.47 32.29
N TYR A 338 -13.30 -11.87 32.34
CA TYR A 338 -14.50 -12.26 31.61
C TYR A 338 -14.81 -11.19 30.57
N LEU A 339 -14.64 -11.55 29.31
CA LEU A 339 -14.76 -10.68 28.15
C LEU A 339 -16.06 -10.95 27.40
N PRO A 340 -16.88 -9.96 27.06
CA PRO A 340 -18.04 -10.17 26.19
C PRO A 340 -17.58 -10.57 24.77
N SER A 341 -18.40 -11.37 24.08
CA SER A 341 -18.17 -11.80 22.70
C SER A 341 -18.06 -10.64 21.71
N CYS A 342 -18.67 -9.49 21.99
CA CYS A 342 -18.47 -8.30 21.16
C CYS A 342 -17.00 -7.82 21.08
N LEU A 343 -16.16 -8.15 22.07
CA LEU A 343 -14.72 -7.85 22.07
C LEU A 343 -13.85 -8.95 21.45
N GLN A 344 -14.45 -10.07 21.02
CA GLN A 344 -13.75 -11.22 20.46
C GLN A 344 -12.89 -10.85 19.23
N LEU A 345 -13.42 -10.01 18.33
CA LEU A 345 -12.68 -9.52 17.17
C LEU A 345 -11.45 -8.70 17.56
N ASN A 346 -11.56 -7.88 18.60
CA ASN A 346 -10.43 -7.07 19.08
C ASN A 346 -9.33 -7.98 19.63
N LEU A 347 -9.69 -9.02 20.38
CA LEU A 347 -8.74 -9.99 20.90
C LEU A 347 -8.04 -10.78 19.79
N LEU A 348 -8.79 -11.28 18.79
CA LEU A 348 -8.22 -11.92 17.60
C LEU A 348 -7.22 -10.99 16.90
N SER A 349 -7.59 -9.71 16.74
CA SER A 349 -6.74 -8.75 16.05
C SER A 349 -5.44 -8.44 16.77
N ILE A 350 -5.42 -8.49 18.11
CA ILE A 350 -4.22 -8.28 18.91
C ILE A 350 -3.27 -9.46 18.79
N GLU A 351 -3.79 -10.70 18.89
CA GLU A 351 -2.98 -11.90 18.69
C GLU A 351 -2.43 -11.96 17.25
N PHE A 352 -3.26 -11.64 16.23
CA PHE A 352 -2.81 -11.55 14.84
C PHE A 352 -1.67 -10.53 14.67
N ASN A 353 -1.82 -9.34 15.25
CA ASN A 353 -0.83 -8.28 15.19
C ASN A 353 0.51 -8.71 15.81
N LYS A 354 0.46 -9.36 16.98
CA LYS A 354 1.64 -9.88 17.67
C LYS A 354 2.36 -10.93 16.83
N ILE A 355 1.63 -11.94 16.34
CA ILE A 355 2.17 -13.02 15.50
C ILE A 355 2.83 -12.44 14.24
N LEU A 356 2.15 -11.50 13.58
CA LEU A 356 2.67 -10.87 12.36
C LEU A 356 3.94 -10.05 12.64
N ASN A 357 3.98 -9.30 13.74
CA ASN A 357 5.16 -8.54 14.13
C ASN A 357 6.37 -9.45 14.38
N ASP A 358 6.19 -10.53 15.16
CA ASP A 358 7.24 -11.49 15.47
C ASP A 358 7.75 -12.17 14.19
N ASN A 359 6.85 -12.52 13.28
CA ASN A 359 7.20 -13.10 11.98
C ASN A 359 7.99 -12.13 11.10
N LEU A 360 7.61 -10.85 11.04
CA LEU A 360 8.32 -9.84 10.26
C LEU A 360 9.75 -9.59 10.79
N ILE A 361 9.94 -9.67 12.10
CA ILE A 361 11.27 -9.53 12.72
C ILE A 361 12.14 -10.73 12.33
N LYS A 362 11.59 -11.96 12.41
CA LYS A 362 12.29 -13.18 11.99
C LYS A 362 12.64 -13.17 10.50
N THR A 363 11.73 -12.70 9.63
CA THR A 363 12.02 -12.56 8.19
C THR A 363 13.09 -11.50 7.93
N PHE A 364 13.10 -10.40 8.68
CA PHE A 364 14.14 -9.37 8.56
C PHE A 364 15.53 -9.90 8.93
N GLN A 365 15.62 -10.71 10.00
CA GLN A 365 16.88 -11.32 10.43
C GLN A 365 17.44 -12.33 9.42
N THR A 366 16.58 -12.98 8.64
CA THR A 366 16.95 -14.02 7.68
C THR A 366 17.12 -13.51 6.25
N ILE A 367 16.64 -12.30 5.94
CA ILE A 367 16.73 -11.67 4.63
C ILE A 367 18.14 -11.57 4.04
N PRO A 368 19.21 -11.24 4.80
CA PRO A 368 20.54 -11.10 4.20
C PRO A 368 21.03 -12.34 3.45
N ILE A 369 20.56 -13.53 3.86
CA ILE A 369 20.87 -14.81 3.19
C ILE A 369 20.19 -14.88 1.81
N LEU A 370 18.99 -14.32 1.68
CA LEU A 370 18.24 -14.25 0.44
C LEU A 370 18.74 -13.16 -0.51
N GLU A 371 19.43 -12.14 0.00
CA GLU A 371 19.99 -11.04 -0.80
C GLU A 371 21.20 -11.47 -1.65
N GLU A 372 21.70 -12.70 -1.47
CA GLU A 372 22.67 -13.32 -2.39
C GLU A 372 22.04 -13.70 -3.75
N ASP A 373 20.71 -13.79 -3.85
CA ASP A 373 20.02 -14.05 -5.12
C ASP A 373 19.71 -12.73 -5.86
N ASP A 374 20.53 -12.43 -6.86
CA ASP A 374 20.42 -11.26 -7.76
C ASP A 374 19.04 -11.12 -8.44
N ARG A 375 18.21 -12.18 -8.49
CA ARG A 375 16.88 -12.14 -9.14
C ARG A 375 15.80 -11.52 -8.27
N LEU A 376 15.89 -11.66 -6.95
CA LEU A 376 14.84 -11.20 -6.01
C LEU A 376 15.00 -9.72 -5.65
N LEU A 377 16.25 -9.23 -5.60
CA LEU A 377 16.56 -7.85 -5.22
C LEU A 377 15.89 -6.78 -6.10
N PRO A 378 15.96 -6.84 -7.44
CA PRO A 378 15.29 -5.87 -8.31
C PRO A 378 13.78 -5.89 -8.10
N LEU A 379 13.19 -7.06 -7.91
CA LEU A 379 11.75 -7.26 -7.77
C LEU A 379 11.23 -6.73 -6.44
N LEU A 380 11.91 -7.01 -5.33
CA LEU A 380 11.58 -6.44 -4.01
C LEU A 380 11.78 -4.92 -3.97
N ASN A 381 12.81 -4.42 -4.64
CA ASN A 381 13.07 -2.98 -4.74
C ASN A 381 12.03 -2.29 -5.64
N ASN A 382 11.58 -2.95 -6.70
CA ASN A 382 10.50 -2.46 -7.55
C ASN A 382 9.17 -2.46 -6.78
N LEU A 383 8.81 -3.54 -6.07
CA LEU A 383 7.59 -3.58 -5.25
C LEU A 383 7.57 -2.50 -4.16
N SER A 384 8.69 -2.28 -3.47
CA SER A 384 8.79 -1.25 -2.42
C SER A 384 8.78 0.18 -2.97
N LYS A 385 9.42 0.44 -4.12
CA LYS A 385 9.35 1.76 -4.80
C LYS A 385 7.98 2.00 -5.43
N ASN A 386 7.43 0.98 -6.07
CA ASN A 386 6.14 1.04 -6.76
C ASN A 386 4.97 1.02 -5.77
N PHE A 387 5.17 0.66 -4.49
CA PHE A 387 4.18 0.78 -3.42
C PHE A 387 3.50 2.16 -3.39
N LYS A 388 4.23 3.23 -3.74
CA LYS A 388 3.67 4.59 -3.81
C LYS A 388 2.95 4.90 -5.14
N ASN A 389 3.16 4.10 -6.18
CA ASN A 389 2.91 4.44 -7.60
C ASN A 389 2.02 3.45 -8.38
N PHE A 390 1.66 2.28 -7.84
CA PHE A 390 1.02 1.16 -8.57
C PHE A 390 -0.30 1.46 -9.28
N GLN A 391 -0.94 2.57 -8.98
CA GLN A 391 -2.30 2.84 -9.41
C GLN A 391 -2.40 3.39 -10.83
N TYR A 392 -1.40 4.17 -11.28
CA TYR A 392 -1.39 4.72 -12.64
C TYR A 392 -0.68 3.81 -13.64
N GLU A 393 0.34 3.06 -13.21
CA GLU A 393 1.19 2.26 -14.11
C GLU A 393 0.40 1.14 -14.82
N TYR A 394 -0.54 0.48 -14.12
CA TYR A 394 -1.40 -0.56 -14.71
C TYR A 394 -2.42 -0.01 -15.73
N GLU A 395 -2.97 1.19 -15.48
CA GLU A 395 -3.91 1.84 -16.40
C GLU A 395 -3.18 2.44 -17.61
N TYR A 396 -1.97 2.97 -17.41
CA TYR A 396 -1.13 3.50 -18.49
C TYR A 396 -0.70 2.43 -19.50
N ASP A 397 -0.23 1.27 -19.03
CA ASP A 397 0.21 0.17 -19.92
C ASP A 397 -0.97 -0.46 -20.68
N GLN A 398 -2.15 -0.61 -20.05
CA GLN A 398 -3.36 -1.08 -20.74
C GLN A 398 -3.87 -0.07 -21.77
N ASN A 399 -3.81 1.23 -21.49
CA ASN A 399 -4.23 2.28 -22.43
C ASN A 399 -3.25 2.40 -23.61
N GLN A 400 -1.95 2.20 -23.43
CA GLN A 400 -0.96 2.11 -24.51
C GLN A 400 -1.26 0.93 -25.45
N ILE A 401 -1.57 -0.25 -24.90
CA ILE A 401 -1.87 -1.47 -25.67
C ILE A 401 -3.21 -1.33 -26.42
N ASN A 402 -4.24 -0.79 -25.78
CA ASN A 402 -5.56 -0.60 -26.39
C ASN A 402 -5.61 0.51 -27.46
N ASN A 403 -4.74 1.52 -27.36
CA ASN A 403 -4.63 2.58 -28.36
C ASN A 403 -3.93 2.11 -29.63
N ASN A 404 -3.00 1.15 -29.56
CA ASN A 404 -2.35 0.58 -30.75
C ASN A 404 -3.28 -0.30 -31.60
N ASN A 405 -4.42 -0.75 -31.06
CA ASN A 405 -5.41 -1.55 -31.79
C ASN A 405 -6.61 -0.73 -32.30
N ASN A 406 -6.70 0.56 -31.97
CA ASN A 406 -7.81 1.45 -32.34
C ASN A 406 -7.28 2.69 -33.05
N ASP A 407 -6.74 2.52 -34.26
CA ASP A 407 -6.23 3.60 -35.14
C ASP A 407 -7.28 4.65 -35.59
N ASN A 408 -8.53 4.60 -35.10
CA ASN A 408 -9.64 5.42 -35.60
C ASN A 408 -10.35 6.32 -34.56
N LEU A 409 -9.78 6.53 -33.37
CA LEU A 409 -10.21 7.60 -32.46
C LEU A 409 -9.11 8.66 -32.39
N ASN A 410 -9.19 9.67 -33.29
CA ASN A 410 -8.39 10.89 -33.17
C ASN A 410 -8.47 11.40 -31.72
N SER A 411 -7.37 11.33 -30.97
CA SER A 411 -7.30 11.88 -29.63
C SER A 411 -7.69 13.37 -29.70
N ASP A 412 -8.68 13.78 -28.90
CA ASP A 412 -9.13 15.17 -28.80
C ASP A 412 -8.05 16.11 -28.23
N ILE A 413 -6.94 15.53 -27.76
CA ILE A 413 -5.75 16.18 -27.25
C ILE A 413 -4.81 16.56 -28.42
N ASN A 414 -4.72 17.85 -28.70
CA ASN A 414 -3.84 18.46 -29.70
C ASN A 414 -3.27 19.78 -29.17
N ALA A 415 -2.37 20.43 -29.92
CA ALA A 415 -1.66 21.62 -29.47
C ALA A 415 -2.59 22.79 -29.07
N LYS A 416 -3.79 22.87 -29.67
CA LYS A 416 -4.77 23.93 -29.39
C LYS A 416 -5.69 23.54 -28.24
N SER A 417 -6.15 22.29 -28.19
CA SER A 417 -7.16 21.86 -27.22
C SER A 417 -6.65 21.86 -25.78
N ILE A 418 -5.35 21.60 -25.57
CA ILE A 418 -4.74 21.61 -24.22
C ILE A 418 -4.69 22.99 -23.54
N ILE A 419 -4.94 24.07 -24.28
CA ILE A 419 -5.01 25.44 -23.72
C ILE A 419 -6.46 25.86 -23.46
N THR A 420 -7.44 25.12 -24.00
CA THR A 420 -8.85 25.45 -23.86
C THR A 420 -9.35 25.13 -22.45
N SER A 421 -10.25 25.96 -21.91
CA SER A 421 -10.87 25.75 -20.60
C SER A 421 -11.50 24.36 -20.46
N LYS A 422 -12.03 23.80 -21.55
CA LYS A 422 -12.56 22.42 -21.60
C LYS A 422 -11.56 21.38 -21.09
N ILE A 423 -10.29 21.50 -21.43
CA ILE A 423 -9.24 20.55 -21.01
C ILE A 423 -8.58 20.99 -19.71
N ILE A 424 -8.33 22.29 -19.53
CA ILE A 424 -7.69 22.83 -18.32
C ILE A 424 -8.50 22.56 -17.05
N ASN A 425 -9.84 22.56 -17.13
CA ASN A 425 -10.71 22.24 -15.99
C ASN A 425 -10.45 20.84 -15.41
N HIS A 426 -9.91 19.91 -16.22
CA HIS A 426 -9.56 18.56 -15.80
C HIS A 426 -8.12 18.44 -15.26
N TYR A 427 -7.32 19.51 -15.29
CA TYR A 427 -5.94 19.47 -14.83
C TYR A 427 -5.88 19.54 -13.29
N PRO A 428 -4.99 18.78 -12.64
CA PRO A 428 -4.69 19.02 -11.24
C PRO A 428 -4.00 20.38 -11.06
N LEU A 429 -4.08 20.95 -9.86
CA LEU A 429 -3.54 22.28 -9.56
C LEU A 429 -2.05 22.43 -9.93
N CYS A 430 -1.25 21.36 -9.81
CA CYS A 430 0.16 21.37 -10.22
C CYS A 430 0.36 21.60 -11.72
N ALA A 431 -0.46 20.98 -12.57
CA ALA A 431 -0.42 21.16 -14.01
C ALA A 431 -1.05 22.50 -14.43
N GLN A 432 -2.16 22.91 -13.78
CA GLN A 432 -2.78 24.22 -14.01
C GLN A 432 -1.81 25.36 -13.73
N ASN A 433 -1.05 25.30 -12.62
CA ASN A 433 -0.06 26.32 -12.30
C ASN A 433 1.03 26.43 -13.37
N LEU A 434 1.55 25.30 -13.85
CA LEU A 434 2.57 25.29 -14.90
C LEU A 434 2.03 25.85 -16.22
N GLN A 435 0.83 25.42 -16.63
CA GLN A 435 0.18 25.88 -17.85
C GLN A 435 -0.10 27.39 -17.81
N ARG A 436 -0.62 27.89 -16.69
CA ARG A 436 -0.91 29.31 -16.49
C ARG A 436 0.35 30.17 -16.59
N ASN A 437 1.43 29.78 -15.88
CA ASN A 437 2.68 30.54 -15.91
C ASN A 437 3.39 30.46 -17.27
N LEU A 438 3.26 29.34 -17.99
CA LEU A 438 3.74 29.23 -19.37
C LEU A 438 3.03 30.22 -20.30
N ILE A 439 1.71 30.34 -20.20
CA ILE A 439 0.91 31.24 -21.06
C ILE A 439 1.19 32.71 -20.77
N ILE A 440 1.41 33.06 -19.49
CA ILE A 440 1.70 34.43 -19.06
C ILE A 440 3.12 34.84 -19.45
N ASN A 441 4.12 34.03 -19.06
CA ASN A 441 5.52 34.39 -19.24
C ASN A 441 6.06 34.01 -20.63
N SER A 442 5.33 33.20 -21.40
CA SER A 442 5.79 32.60 -22.66
C SER A 442 7.08 31.80 -22.51
N HIS A 443 7.40 31.35 -21.29
CA HIS A 443 8.61 30.60 -20.97
C HIS A 443 8.43 29.73 -19.73
N LEU A 444 9.14 28.61 -19.67
CA LEU A 444 9.28 27.78 -18.47
C LEU A 444 10.74 27.32 -18.31
N LYS A 445 11.22 27.29 -17.06
CA LYS A 445 12.52 26.70 -16.69
C LYS A 445 12.51 25.18 -16.85
N TYR A 446 13.70 24.57 -16.82
CA TYR A 446 13.89 23.14 -17.11
C TYR A 446 12.99 22.22 -16.27
N GLY A 447 12.91 22.44 -14.95
CA GLY A 447 12.05 21.65 -14.07
C GLY A 447 10.57 21.71 -14.47
N GLY A 448 10.07 22.91 -14.80
CA GLY A 448 8.70 23.10 -15.25
C GLY A 448 8.41 22.47 -16.61
N ARG A 449 9.36 22.56 -17.56
CA ARG A 449 9.26 21.91 -18.88
C ARG A 449 9.24 20.39 -18.76
N GLN A 450 10.02 19.81 -17.85
CA GLN A 450 10.01 18.36 -17.60
C GLN A 450 8.68 17.91 -16.99
N GLN A 451 8.22 18.58 -15.92
CA GLN A 451 6.97 18.20 -15.26
C GLN A 451 5.75 18.36 -16.18
N LEU A 452 5.62 19.51 -16.85
CA LEU A 452 4.49 19.75 -17.76
C LEU A 452 4.61 18.91 -19.02
N GLY A 453 5.80 18.80 -19.62
CA GLY A 453 6.00 18.03 -20.85
C GLY A 453 5.69 16.55 -20.69
N LEU A 454 6.15 15.93 -19.59
CA LEU A 454 5.85 14.53 -19.31
C LEU A 454 4.38 14.31 -18.91
N PHE A 455 3.77 15.26 -18.21
CA PHE A 455 2.32 15.23 -17.96
C PHE A 455 1.52 15.29 -19.27
N LEU A 456 1.85 16.21 -20.18
CA LEU A 456 1.18 16.37 -21.47
C LEU A 456 1.34 15.11 -22.36
N LYS A 457 2.52 14.50 -22.33
CA LYS A 457 2.76 13.19 -22.95
C LYS A 457 1.86 12.12 -22.34
N GLY A 458 1.71 12.09 -21.01
CA GLY A 458 0.89 11.12 -20.30
C GLY A 458 -0.60 11.21 -20.61
N ILE A 459 -1.14 12.41 -20.88
CA ILE A 459 -2.54 12.60 -21.29
C ILE A 459 -2.79 12.30 -22.78
N GLY A 460 -1.75 11.93 -23.53
CA GLY A 460 -1.86 11.54 -24.95
C GLY A 460 -1.47 12.61 -25.97
N LEU A 461 -0.78 13.69 -25.58
CA LEU A 461 -0.29 14.67 -26.56
C LEU A 461 0.86 14.06 -27.39
N ASN A 462 0.63 13.89 -28.69
CA ASN A 462 1.65 13.37 -29.61
C ASN A 462 2.85 14.33 -29.76
N ILE A 463 4.01 13.81 -30.18
CA ILE A 463 5.25 14.57 -30.35
C ILE A 463 5.09 15.75 -31.31
N ASP A 464 4.43 15.57 -32.45
CA ASP A 464 4.28 16.62 -33.46
C ASP A 464 3.43 17.78 -32.93
N GLU A 465 2.36 17.44 -32.19
CA GLU A 465 1.51 18.42 -31.52
C GLU A 465 2.24 19.08 -30.34
N ALA A 466 3.06 18.34 -29.60
CA ALA A 466 3.88 18.90 -28.52
C ALA A 466 4.88 19.93 -29.07
N ILE A 467 5.57 19.63 -30.17
CA ILE A 467 6.50 20.57 -30.80
C ILE A 467 5.77 21.84 -31.23
N LYS A 468 4.60 21.72 -31.88
CA LYS A 468 3.77 22.88 -32.27
C LYS A 468 3.34 23.71 -31.07
N PHE A 469 2.93 23.06 -29.98
CA PHE A 469 2.53 23.72 -28.75
C PHE A 469 3.68 24.51 -28.12
N TRP A 470 4.81 23.85 -27.87
CA TRP A 470 5.97 24.48 -27.25
C TRP A 470 6.56 25.58 -28.12
N SER A 471 6.63 25.38 -29.44
CA SER A 471 7.12 26.41 -30.36
C SER A 471 6.22 27.65 -30.31
N TYR A 472 4.91 27.47 -30.41
CA TYR A 472 3.95 28.58 -30.40
C TYR A 472 4.01 29.38 -29.10
N GLN A 473 4.02 28.70 -27.95
CA GLN A 473 4.03 29.37 -26.65
C GLN A 473 5.34 30.13 -26.39
N PHE A 474 6.49 29.60 -26.81
CA PHE A 474 7.78 30.28 -26.61
C PHE A 474 7.99 31.45 -27.58
N THR A 475 7.41 31.39 -28.79
CA THR A 475 7.51 32.49 -29.76
C THR A 475 6.46 33.58 -29.53
N LYS A 476 5.43 33.35 -28.71
CA LYS A 476 4.30 34.27 -28.51
C LYS A 476 4.72 35.67 -28.03
N SER A 477 5.75 35.76 -27.17
CA SER A 477 6.21 37.03 -26.62
C SER A 477 7.27 37.75 -27.48
N ASN A 478 7.55 37.28 -28.69
CA ASN A 478 8.64 37.74 -29.58
C ASN A 478 10.05 37.75 -28.94
N SER A 479 10.21 37.20 -27.73
CA SER A 479 11.49 37.13 -27.01
C SER A 479 12.42 36.04 -27.55
N LEU A 480 11.85 35.04 -28.22
CA LEU A 480 12.56 33.89 -28.79
C LEU A 480 12.13 33.69 -30.25
N SER A 481 13.10 33.45 -31.13
CA SER A 481 12.85 33.13 -32.53
C SER A 481 12.61 31.63 -32.73
N LEU A 482 11.88 31.26 -33.78
CA LEU A 482 11.64 29.85 -34.12
C LEU A 482 12.95 29.08 -34.35
N GLU A 483 13.99 29.74 -34.86
CA GLU A 483 15.31 29.13 -35.06
C GLU A 483 16.01 28.81 -33.74
N THR A 484 15.99 29.74 -32.78
CA THR A 484 16.54 29.49 -31.42
C THR A 484 15.76 28.39 -30.72
N PHE A 485 14.43 28.34 -30.88
CA PHE A 485 13.60 27.27 -30.36
C PHE A 485 14.03 25.89 -30.89
N ASN A 486 14.20 25.79 -32.20
CA ASN A 486 14.57 24.54 -32.86
C ASN A 486 15.96 24.04 -32.43
N LYS A 487 16.90 24.94 -32.14
CA LYS A 487 18.25 24.60 -31.68
C LYS A 487 18.25 24.14 -30.22
N ASP A 488 17.59 24.89 -29.34
CA ASP A 488 17.79 24.73 -27.88
C ASP A 488 16.75 23.82 -27.21
N TYR A 489 15.55 23.71 -27.79
CA TYR A 489 14.41 23.07 -27.10
C TYR A 489 13.85 21.86 -27.84
N LYS A 490 13.88 21.83 -29.18
CA LYS A 490 13.29 20.72 -29.97
C LYS A 490 13.92 19.36 -29.63
N TYR A 491 15.25 19.32 -29.48
CA TYR A 491 15.98 18.12 -29.06
C TYR A 491 15.49 17.62 -27.69
N ASN A 492 15.33 18.53 -26.71
CA ASN A 492 14.88 18.15 -25.37
C ASN A 492 13.47 17.53 -25.38
N ILE A 493 12.56 18.07 -26.19
CA ILE A 493 11.20 17.55 -26.34
C ILE A 493 11.22 16.16 -26.99
N ARG A 494 11.99 15.96 -28.07
CA ARG A 494 12.11 14.65 -28.73
C ARG A 494 12.74 13.59 -27.81
N HIS A 495 13.70 14.01 -26.99
CA HIS A 495 14.30 13.16 -25.96
C HIS A 495 13.30 12.75 -24.87
N GLN A 496 12.42 13.66 -24.40
CA GLN A 496 11.35 13.32 -23.45
C GLN A 496 10.39 12.22 -23.98
N TYR A 497 10.19 12.20 -25.30
CA TYR A 497 9.37 11.19 -25.98
C TYR A 497 10.14 9.91 -26.34
N GLY A 498 11.44 9.82 -26.01
CA GLY A 498 12.25 8.62 -26.25
C GLY A 498 12.69 8.44 -27.71
N LEU A 499 12.56 9.47 -28.55
CA LEU A 499 12.96 9.42 -29.96
C LEU A 499 14.45 9.74 -30.19
N GLU A 500 15.15 10.21 -29.15
CA GLU A 500 16.56 10.64 -29.21
C GLU A 500 17.34 10.11 -28.00
N GLY A 501 18.67 9.97 -28.12
CA GLY A 501 19.53 9.41 -27.08
C GLY A 501 19.41 7.88 -26.91
N ALA A 502 19.43 7.39 -25.67
CA ALA A 502 19.33 5.95 -25.33
C ALA A 502 17.95 5.32 -25.58
N ARG A 503 17.03 6.04 -26.26
CA ARG A 503 15.63 5.66 -26.52
C ARG A 503 14.87 5.26 -25.25
N ILE A 504 15.17 5.93 -24.14
CA ILE A 504 14.46 5.72 -22.88
C ILE A 504 13.13 6.47 -22.95
N ASN A 505 12.04 5.71 -22.95
CA ASN A 505 10.69 6.27 -22.89
C ASN A 505 10.43 6.81 -21.47
N TYR A 506 10.69 8.11 -21.23
CA TYR A 506 10.50 8.73 -19.92
C TYR A 506 9.03 8.65 -19.48
N LYS A 507 8.80 8.05 -18.32
CA LYS A 507 7.47 7.96 -17.71
C LYS A 507 7.02 9.32 -17.15
N PRO A 508 5.73 9.66 -17.22
CA PRO A 508 5.15 10.76 -16.48
C PRO A 508 5.52 10.73 -15.00
N TRP A 509 5.73 11.89 -14.39
CA TRP A 509 6.09 11.97 -12.98
C TRP A 509 4.85 11.77 -12.10
N ASP A 510 4.93 10.80 -11.19
CA ASP A 510 3.98 10.65 -10.10
C ASP A 510 4.14 11.77 -9.04
N CYS A 511 3.17 11.85 -8.12
CA CYS A 511 3.19 12.85 -7.06
C CYS A 511 4.42 12.69 -6.15
N SER A 512 4.91 11.47 -5.91
CA SER A 512 6.08 11.21 -5.06
C SER A 512 7.38 11.72 -5.70
N ILE A 513 7.56 11.54 -7.01
CA ILE A 513 8.67 12.07 -7.78
C ILE A 513 8.63 13.59 -7.73
N ILE A 514 7.47 14.21 -7.98
CA ILE A 514 7.31 15.67 -7.89
C ILE A 514 7.68 16.17 -6.49
N LEU A 515 7.23 15.48 -5.44
CA LEU A 515 7.54 15.81 -4.04
C LEU A 515 9.00 15.51 -3.65
N SER A 516 9.71 14.66 -4.39
CA SER A 516 11.15 14.42 -4.17
C SER A 516 12.05 15.47 -4.85
N LYS A 517 11.52 16.21 -5.83
CA LYS A 517 12.27 17.27 -6.53
C LYS A 517 12.46 18.50 -5.64
N PRO A 518 13.56 19.26 -5.85
CA PRO A 518 13.82 20.50 -5.11
C PRO A 518 12.66 21.48 -5.28
N ARG A 519 12.38 22.24 -4.21
CA ARG A 519 11.33 23.26 -4.20
C ARG A 519 11.58 24.32 -5.28
N PRO A 520 10.54 24.83 -5.94
CA PRO A 520 10.68 25.89 -6.93
C PRO A 520 11.19 27.19 -6.30
N ASN A 521 12.14 27.84 -6.94
CA ASN A 521 12.49 29.22 -6.61
C ASN A 521 11.66 30.19 -7.46
N TYR A 522 10.53 30.67 -6.93
CA TYR A 522 9.65 31.62 -7.62
C TYR A 522 10.35 32.93 -8.01
N LYS A 523 11.39 33.37 -7.27
CA LYS A 523 12.18 34.56 -7.64
C LYS A 523 12.96 34.34 -8.94
N ASN A 524 13.32 33.10 -9.24
CA ASN A 524 14.00 32.70 -10.47
C ASN A 524 13.03 32.21 -11.57
N LEU A 525 11.72 32.51 -11.44
CA LEU A 525 10.66 32.09 -12.36
C LEU A 525 10.56 30.55 -12.51
N GLU A 526 10.81 29.82 -11.42
CA GLU A 526 10.54 28.39 -11.34
C GLU A 526 9.14 28.15 -10.77
N TYR A 527 8.35 27.32 -11.44
CA TYR A 527 6.94 27.06 -11.10
C TYR A 527 6.60 25.56 -10.99
N HIS A 528 7.62 24.69 -11.01
CA HIS A 528 7.47 23.24 -10.85
C HIS A 528 7.15 22.87 -9.40
N GLY A 529 6.87 21.60 -9.15
CA GLY A 529 6.57 21.08 -7.82
C GLY A 529 5.08 20.86 -7.57
N CYS A 530 4.75 20.73 -6.29
CA CYS A 530 3.40 20.46 -5.80
C CYS A 530 2.87 21.73 -5.11
N PRO A 531 1.80 22.36 -5.62
CA PRO A 531 1.22 23.56 -5.02
C PRO A 531 0.87 23.40 -3.53
N TYR A 532 0.39 22.23 -3.12
CA TYR A 532 0.05 21.94 -1.72
C TYR A 532 1.27 21.91 -0.79
N ARG A 533 2.49 21.70 -1.32
CA ARG A 533 3.75 21.73 -0.56
C ARG A 533 4.46 23.08 -0.69
N ASP A 534 4.41 23.68 -1.87
CA ASP A 534 5.31 24.76 -2.29
C ASP A 534 4.67 26.16 -2.21
N PHE A 535 3.33 26.27 -2.23
CA PHE A 535 2.66 27.56 -2.08
C PHE A 535 2.55 27.99 -0.61
N ASN A 536 2.53 29.31 -0.41
CA ASN A 536 2.07 29.89 0.85
C ASN A 536 0.55 29.70 0.98
N LEU A 537 0.07 29.64 2.23
CA LEU A 537 -1.35 29.37 2.52
C LEU A 537 -2.30 30.36 1.81
N ASP A 538 -2.00 31.66 1.79
CA ASP A 538 -2.86 32.66 1.14
C ASP A 538 -2.96 32.45 -0.38
N VAL A 539 -1.82 32.12 -1.01
CA VAL A 539 -1.77 31.83 -2.44
C VAL A 539 -2.52 30.54 -2.75
N LEU A 540 -2.38 29.52 -1.89
CA LEU A 540 -3.10 28.27 -2.01
C LEU A 540 -4.61 28.49 -1.91
N ILE A 541 -5.10 29.19 -0.88
CA ILE A 541 -6.52 29.50 -0.68
C ILE A 541 -7.08 30.24 -1.90
N ASN A 542 -6.38 31.25 -2.42
CA ASN A 542 -6.84 31.96 -3.61
C ASN A 542 -6.96 31.03 -4.84
N ASN A 543 -6.01 30.12 -5.03
CA ASN A 543 -6.12 29.14 -6.12
C ASN A 543 -7.26 28.13 -5.89
N LEU A 544 -7.50 27.69 -4.65
CA LEU A 544 -8.62 26.81 -4.31
C LEU A 544 -9.98 27.49 -4.54
N ASN A 545 -10.10 28.78 -4.19
CA ASN A 545 -11.28 29.59 -4.49
C ASN A 545 -11.52 29.69 -6.00
N ASN A 546 -10.46 29.89 -6.79
CA ASN A 546 -10.55 29.92 -8.26
C ASN A 546 -10.98 28.57 -8.87
N MET A 547 -10.73 27.45 -8.16
CA MET A 547 -11.23 26.12 -8.54
C MET A 547 -12.70 25.90 -8.13
N GLY A 548 -13.33 26.87 -7.46
CA GLY A 548 -14.73 26.81 -7.05
C GLY A 548 -14.98 26.25 -5.65
N ILE A 549 -13.93 26.09 -4.82
CA ILE A 549 -14.08 25.70 -3.41
C ILE A 549 -14.28 26.97 -2.59
N THR A 550 -15.53 27.24 -2.20
CA THR A 550 -15.89 28.47 -1.45
C THR A 550 -16.21 28.21 0.02
N ASP A 551 -16.45 26.96 0.42
CA ASP A 551 -16.79 26.63 1.81
C ASP A 551 -15.56 26.71 2.72
N GLN A 552 -15.70 27.44 3.83
CA GLN A 552 -14.65 27.62 4.82
C GLN A 552 -14.32 26.33 5.57
N GLN A 553 -15.31 25.46 5.80
CA GLN A 553 -15.06 24.20 6.48
C GLN A 553 -14.15 23.30 5.63
N ASP A 554 -14.48 23.14 4.35
CA ASP A 554 -13.71 22.35 3.40
C ASP A 554 -12.28 22.89 3.24
N LEU A 555 -12.13 24.21 3.12
CA LEU A 555 -10.81 24.85 3.04
C LEU A 555 -9.95 24.55 4.28
N ASN A 556 -10.52 24.66 5.48
CA ASN A 556 -9.80 24.34 6.71
C ASN A 556 -9.36 22.88 6.74
N THR A 557 -10.20 21.95 6.30
CA THR A 557 -9.81 20.54 6.26
C THR A 557 -8.64 20.29 5.28
N ILE A 558 -8.62 20.97 4.12
CA ILE A 558 -7.53 20.85 3.15
C ILE A 558 -6.24 21.43 3.75
N ILE A 559 -6.33 22.56 4.45
CA ILE A 559 -5.19 23.19 5.12
C ILE A 559 -4.65 22.26 6.23
N ASP A 560 -5.52 21.58 6.97
CA ASP A 560 -5.11 20.60 7.99
C ASP A 560 -4.34 19.42 7.37
N ASP A 561 -4.78 18.90 6.23
CA ASP A 561 -4.04 17.86 5.50
C ASP A 561 -2.67 18.36 5.04
N VAL A 562 -2.60 19.60 4.53
CA VAL A 562 -1.34 20.25 4.12
C VAL A 562 -0.38 20.39 5.31
N ASN A 563 -0.88 20.82 6.47
CA ASN A 563 -0.11 20.96 7.70
C ASN A 563 0.41 19.61 8.21
N LYS A 564 -0.36 18.53 8.03
CA LYS A 564 0.06 17.14 8.30
C LYS A 564 1.05 16.58 7.29
N HIS A 565 1.40 17.34 6.25
CA HIS A 565 2.24 16.91 5.13
C HIS A 565 1.60 15.84 4.22
N ASP A 566 0.28 15.69 4.30
CA ASP A 566 -0.53 14.73 3.56
C ASP A 566 -0.98 15.29 2.18
N TYR A 567 -0.03 15.80 1.40
CA TYR A 567 -0.31 16.59 0.18
C TYR A 567 -1.15 15.86 -0.89
N THR A 568 -0.96 14.56 -1.05
CA THR A 568 -1.74 13.76 -2.01
C THR A 568 -3.20 13.59 -1.57
N ILE A 569 -3.45 13.58 -0.25
CA ILE A 569 -4.79 13.49 0.32
C ILE A 569 -5.49 14.83 0.14
N ALA A 570 -4.80 15.94 0.40
CA ALA A 570 -5.29 17.28 0.07
C ALA A 570 -5.70 17.39 -1.40
N CYS A 571 -4.85 16.92 -2.32
CA CYS A 571 -5.18 16.90 -3.76
C CYS A 571 -6.39 16.01 -4.09
N THR A 572 -6.53 14.88 -3.40
CA THR A 572 -7.67 13.97 -3.57
C THR A 572 -8.96 14.62 -3.06
N ARG A 573 -8.91 15.32 -1.93
CA ARG A 573 -10.07 16.03 -1.38
C ARG A 573 -10.52 17.16 -2.29
N VAL A 574 -9.58 17.93 -2.86
CA VAL A 574 -9.89 18.95 -3.87
C VAL A 574 -10.56 18.34 -5.10
N PHE A 575 -10.12 17.15 -5.55
CA PHE A 575 -10.79 16.45 -6.63
C PHE A 575 -12.24 16.06 -6.28
N GLU A 576 -12.45 15.50 -5.09
CA GLU A 576 -13.78 15.12 -4.59
C GLU A 576 -14.73 16.32 -4.52
N LEU A 577 -14.25 17.48 -4.05
CA LEU A 577 -15.05 18.71 -3.93
C LEU A 577 -15.36 19.34 -5.29
N THR A 578 -14.38 19.42 -6.18
CA THR A 578 -14.58 20.02 -7.52
C THR A 578 -15.51 19.19 -8.40
N HIS A 579 -15.59 17.88 -8.17
CA HIS A 579 -16.42 16.94 -8.93
C HIS A 579 -17.64 16.44 -8.13
N GLU A 580 -18.00 17.11 -7.03
CA GLU A 580 -18.99 16.63 -6.06
C GLU A 580 -20.35 16.29 -6.72
N LYS A 581 -20.81 17.15 -7.64
CA LYS A 581 -22.07 16.95 -8.37
C LYS A 581 -22.06 15.69 -9.24
N GLN A 582 -20.95 15.42 -9.91
CA GLN A 582 -20.80 14.23 -10.77
C GLN A 582 -20.75 12.97 -9.91
N LEU A 583 -20.06 13.03 -8.77
CA LEU A 583 -19.96 11.92 -7.82
C LEU A 583 -21.29 11.61 -7.16
N LYS A 584 -22.08 12.62 -6.77
CA LYS A 584 -23.42 12.43 -6.19
C LYS A 584 -24.37 11.73 -7.17
N LYS A 585 -24.43 12.19 -8.43
CA LYS A 585 -25.26 11.54 -9.47
C LYS A 585 -24.89 10.09 -9.73
N ILE A 586 -23.59 9.78 -9.71
CA ILE A 586 -23.10 8.42 -9.89
C ILE A 586 -23.50 7.51 -8.72
N LYS A 587 -23.47 8.04 -7.48
CA LYS A 587 -23.93 7.34 -6.27
C LYS A 587 -25.42 7.03 -6.32
N GLU A 588 -26.23 7.94 -6.87
CA GLU A 588 -27.69 7.77 -6.97
C GLU A 588 -28.10 6.76 -8.05
N LYS A 589 -27.39 6.75 -9.20
CA LYS A 589 -27.71 5.84 -10.31
C LYS A 589 -27.30 4.40 -10.06
N ASN A 590 -26.21 4.20 -9.34
CA ASN A 590 -25.74 2.88 -8.99
C ASN A 590 -26.19 2.60 -7.56
N ASN A 591 -27.31 1.88 -7.40
CA ASN A 591 -27.64 1.15 -6.16
C ASN A 591 -26.50 0.19 -5.71
N ASN A 592 -25.40 0.12 -6.47
CA ASN A 592 -24.13 -0.44 -6.10
C ASN A 592 -23.18 0.67 -5.60
N ASN A 593 -22.65 0.48 -4.39
CA ASN A 593 -21.51 1.22 -3.80
C ASN A 593 -20.21 1.21 -4.65
N ASN A 594 -20.24 0.70 -5.89
CA ASN A 594 -19.09 0.28 -6.69
C ASN A 594 -18.34 1.39 -7.44
N ILE A 595 -18.87 2.62 -7.54
CA ILE A 595 -18.15 3.73 -8.18
C ILE A 595 -17.61 4.74 -7.15
N ASN A 596 -17.79 4.44 -5.87
CA ASN A 596 -17.10 5.11 -4.79
C ASN A 596 -15.63 4.63 -4.65
N SER A 597 -15.14 3.85 -5.61
CA SER A 597 -13.73 3.53 -5.86
C SER A 597 -12.94 4.75 -6.36
N MET A 598 -13.15 5.89 -5.71
CA MET A 598 -12.26 7.03 -5.78
C MET A 598 -11.00 6.68 -5.00
N MET A 599 -10.23 5.76 -5.58
CA MET A 599 -8.94 5.38 -5.07
C MET A 599 -8.08 6.64 -5.00
N HIS A 600 -7.29 6.77 -3.95
CA HIS A 600 -6.38 7.89 -3.70
C HIS A 600 -5.69 8.43 -4.97
N ILE A 601 -5.57 9.76 -5.11
CA ILE A 601 -4.86 10.35 -6.26
C ILE A 601 -3.37 10.46 -5.91
N ASN A 602 -2.58 9.55 -6.49
CA ASN A 602 -1.12 9.52 -6.36
C ASN A 602 -0.38 9.97 -7.63
N HIS A 603 -1.10 10.31 -8.71
CA HIS A 603 -0.49 10.70 -9.98
C HIS A 603 -1.27 11.84 -10.67
N PRO A 604 -0.61 12.89 -11.20
CA PRO A 604 -1.29 13.99 -11.91
C PRO A 604 -2.11 13.55 -13.12
N ASN A 605 -1.57 12.64 -13.96
CA ASN A 605 -2.32 12.07 -15.07
C ASN A 605 -3.53 11.24 -14.65
N LEU A 606 -3.46 10.52 -13.52
CA LEU A 606 -4.60 9.79 -12.97
C LEU A 606 -5.75 10.74 -12.58
N TYR A 607 -5.42 11.90 -12.01
CA TYR A 607 -6.41 12.97 -11.77
C TYR A 607 -7.12 13.35 -13.06
N PHE A 608 -6.34 13.60 -14.13
CA PHE A 608 -6.88 14.01 -15.42
C PHE A 608 -7.79 12.93 -16.03
N ASP A 609 -7.31 11.69 -16.10
CA ASP A 609 -8.05 10.59 -16.71
C ASP A 609 -9.38 10.35 -16.01
N ARG A 610 -9.40 10.40 -14.67
CA ARG A 610 -10.64 10.30 -13.89
C ARG A 610 -11.58 11.46 -14.13
N SER A 611 -11.07 12.68 -14.13
CA SER A 611 -11.86 13.87 -14.42
C SER A 611 -12.55 13.76 -15.80
N ARG A 612 -11.82 13.26 -16.81
CA ARG A 612 -12.36 13.00 -18.16
C ARG A 612 -13.35 11.85 -18.18
N GLN A 613 -13.13 10.77 -17.42
CA GLN A 613 -14.07 9.67 -17.29
C GLN A 613 -15.41 10.14 -16.70
N LEU A 614 -15.37 10.99 -15.66
CA LEU A 614 -16.58 11.57 -15.06
C LEU A 614 -17.35 12.44 -16.07
N GLU A 615 -16.67 13.30 -16.82
CA GLU A 615 -17.33 14.12 -17.86
C GLU A 615 -17.95 13.26 -18.98
N ARG A 616 -17.23 12.24 -19.46
CA ARG A 616 -17.74 11.31 -20.49
C ARG A 616 -18.97 10.54 -20.01
N SER A 617 -18.99 10.13 -18.74
CA SER A 617 -20.16 9.46 -18.15
C SER A 617 -21.39 10.38 -18.12
N GLU A 618 -21.20 11.67 -17.82
CA GLU A 618 -22.27 12.67 -17.81
C GLU A 618 -22.80 12.99 -19.22
N ASN A 619 -21.93 13.03 -20.24
CA ASN A 619 -22.36 13.31 -21.60
C ASN A 619 -23.16 12.16 -22.22
N LYS A 620 -22.77 10.90 -21.97
CA LYS A 620 -23.56 9.72 -22.38
C LYS A 620 -24.99 9.76 -21.80
N ASP A 621 -25.13 10.24 -20.57
CA ASP A 621 -26.45 10.37 -19.93
C ASP A 621 -27.34 11.46 -20.55
N LYS A 622 -26.74 12.51 -21.11
CA LYS A 622 -27.47 13.58 -21.81
C LYS A 622 -27.95 13.10 -23.18
N GLU A 623 -27.13 12.34 -23.90
CA GLU A 623 -27.50 11.77 -25.20
C GLU A 623 -28.63 10.75 -25.08
N VAL A 624 -28.61 9.87 -24.08
CA VAL A 624 -29.69 8.89 -23.84
C VAL A 624 -31.02 9.57 -23.53
N LYS A 625 -31.03 10.70 -22.80
CA LYS A 625 -32.26 11.46 -22.51
C LYS A 625 -32.85 12.18 -23.72
N VAL A 626 -32.02 12.57 -24.69
CA VAL A 626 -32.46 13.26 -25.91
C VAL A 626 -33.11 12.26 -26.88
N VAL A 627 -32.62 11.02 -26.95
CA VAL A 627 -33.21 9.97 -27.80
C VAL A 627 -34.57 9.48 -27.27
N SER A 628 -34.79 9.50 -25.94
CA SER A 628 -36.08 9.13 -25.34
C SER A 628 -37.14 10.23 -25.34
N GLY A 629 -36.83 11.44 -25.83
CA GLY A 629 -37.73 12.61 -25.80
C GLY A 629 -38.31 13.04 -27.15
N GLY A 630 -38.09 12.25 -28.20
CA GLY A 630 -38.50 12.57 -29.57
C GLY A 630 -39.48 11.57 -30.17
N ASP A 631 -40.66 11.41 -29.57
CA ASP A 631 -41.84 10.99 -30.32
C ASP A 631 -43.06 11.77 -29.78
N GLY A 632 -43.46 12.78 -30.53
CA GLY A 632 -44.32 13.85 -30.04
C GLY A 632 -44.66 14.88 -31.11
N GLY A 633 -45.20 14.39 -32.24
CA GLY A 633 -46.28 15.05 -32.99
C GLY A 633 -45.96 16.25 -33.88
N VAL A 634 -46.21 16.07 -35.19
CA VAL A 634 -47.00 16.94 -36.10
C VAL A 634 -47.43 15.99 -37.25
N GLY A 635 -48.68 15.78 -37.66
CA GLY A 635 -49.92 16.55 -37.65
C GLY A 635 -50.37 16.73 -39.12
N GLY A 636 -51.56 16.22 -39.50
CA GLY A 636 -52.17 16.55 -40.81
C GLY A 636 -53.20 15.57 -41.38
N ASP A 637 -54.45 15.72 -40.93
CA ASP A 637 -55.71 15.86 -41.70
C ASP A 637 -56.13 14.86 -42.82
N GLY A 638 -57.40 14.40 -42.75
CA GLY A 638 -58.12 13.83 -43.91
C GLY A 638 -59.23 12.79 -43.63
N GLY A 639 -60.45 13.28 -43.35
CA GLY A 639 -61.74 12.82 -43.90
C GLY A 639 -62.22 11.35 -43.80
N ASP A 640 -63.30 11.14 -43.06
CA ASP A 640 -64.28 10.08 -43.32
C ASP A 640 -65.14 10.46 -44.53
N ASP A 641 -65.34 9.56 -45.50
CA ASP A 641 -66.56 9.51 -46.34
C ASP A 641 -66.75 8.11 -46.97
N ASP A 642 -68.02 7.74 -47.06
CA ASP A 642 -68.61 6.49 -47.54
C ASP A 642 -68.28 6.04 -48.99
N VAL A 643 -68.75 4.82 -49.30
CA VAL A 643 -69.27 4.32 -50.60
C VAL A 643 -68.38 3.39 -51.45
N SER A 644 -68.76 2.10 -51.36
CA SER A 644 -68.83 1.00 -52.36
C SER A 644 -68.17 1.06 -53.75
N ASN A 645 -67.73 -0.14 -54.19
CA ASN A 645 -67.74 -0.76 -55.55
C ASN A 645 -67.22 0.12 -56.72
N GLU A 646 -66.26 -0.29 -57.55
CA GLU A 646 -66.08 -1.54 -58.32
C GLU A 646 -64.62 -1.68 -58.73
#